data_AF-A0A924KID3-F1
#
_entry.id   AF-A0A924KID3-F1
#
_cell.length_a   1.000
_cell.length_b   1.000
_cell.length_c   1.000
_cell.angle_alpha   90.00
_cell.angle_beta   90.00
_cell.angle_gamma   90.00
#
_symmetry.space_group_name_H-M   'P 1'
#
loop_
_entity.id
_entity.type
_entity.pdbx_description
1 polymer ?
#
loop_
_entity_poly.entity_id
_entity_poly.type
_entity_poly.pdbx_seq_one_letter_code
_entity_poly.pdbx_strand_id
1 'polypeptide(L)'
;LDGIGETGMIARYLFNGDLKDWSRNNLHAKFQGTEVKFVSDNRFGKVLSLSDNSNDFLTLPAEALTNIESLSVAGWIYLRSEQMGQRFFDFGKDATKHLFVAPVGIVKINTWVHFTIVVDVPSKVVVTYVDGKPLGEAKEIPQELTAFLGQQAGEKLLYIGKSLVPGDPYLNAMIHDFRIYRVPLTNRQVAGIYRNAQRDINESSVNTTAKKEDELPQFSKTEVRLYNTYLTHVADVKVETAVGNLPRLPSYVQGTYQNEVKGPKVRVLWPSPIDNSTVLKAGSYTVTGRVAGTDFQPKAFVTVKEFNKSTTPVSKLETFHLDQVSLKTDAHGHDSKFVENRDKFIKTLAKTDPNSFLYMFRHAFGQKQPEGAKPLGVWDTQDTKLRGHATGHYLTAIAQAYAGTGYDKALQANFSKKMEYMVNSLYELSKLSGRAKEASGTYVSDPTAVPYGSGKSVYDSDLSEAGIRSDYWNWGKGFISAYPPDQFIMLENGAKYGGQKNQVWAPYYTLHKILAGLMDVYEVSGNKKALEIATGMSDWVYARLSQVPQETLINMWNTYIAGEFGGMNEAMARLYRITGEQKYLKTAQLFDNIKVFFGDTAHSHGLAKNVDLFRGLHANQHIPQIVGSIEMYRVSNNPEYYKVADNFWYKMVNDYMYSIGGVAGARNPANAECFIGQPATLYENGFSAGGQNETCATYNMLKLTSDLFLFDQRAELMDYYERGLYNHILASVAENSPANTYHVPLGPGSMKQFGNPDMTGFTCCNGTAIESSTKLQNSIYFKSKDNKALYVNLYIPSTLEWTQRNVRIEQTTDFPKEDQTLLTIKGSGQFDINVRVPGWATKGFIVKINGVAQKLEAKAGSYLKISRKWKNGDTIELKMPFQFHLDPVMDQQNIASLFYGPILLAAQEPEARKEWRKVTLDAKDISRSIKGDPQALQFTIDDVVFKPFYETYGRHSVYLDVKLN
;
A
#
# COMPACT_ATOMS: atom_id res chain seq x y z
N LEU A 1 20.58 -2.48 5.75
CA LEU A 1 19.95 -3.07 4.54
C LEU A 1 20.91 -2.94 3.37
N ASP A 2 21.00 -3.94 2.51
CA ASP A 2 21.86 -4.02 1.32
C ASP A 2 21.41 -3.11 0.15
N GLY A 3 20.37 -2.31 0.36
CA GLY A 3 19.85 -1.33 -0.61
C GLY A 3 19.08 -1.97 -1.77
N ILE A 4 18.48 -3.13 -1.52
CA ILE A 4 17.65 -3.91 -2.45
C ILE A 4 16.14 -3.74 -2.15
N GLY A 5 15.83 -3.15 -0.98
CA GLY A 5 14.47 -3.05 -0.44
C GLY A 5 14.06 -4.38 0.21
N GLU A 6 13.51 -4.34 1.42
CA GLU A 6 13.11 -5.55 2.16
C GLU A 6 11.99 -6.35 1.46
N THR A 7 11.22 -5.68 0.61
CA THR A 7 10.14 -6.26 -0.20
C THR A 7 10.65 -7.18 -1.30
N GLY A 8 11.85 -6.90 -1.84
CA GLY A 8 12.50 -7.71 -2.86
C GLY A 8 13.15 -8.98 -2.30
N MET A 9 13.41 -9.02 -0.99
CA MET A 9 13.97 -10.18 -0.30
C MET A 9 12.86 -11.17 0.09
N ILE A 10 13.02 -12.42 -0.34
CA ILE A 10 12.12 -13.52 0.03
C ILE A 10 12.53 -14.11 1.38
N ALA A 11 13.80 -14.49 1.51
CA ALA A 11 14.34 -15.13 2.70
C ALA A 11 15.85 -14.86 2.83
N ARG A 12 16.35 -14.84 4.07
CA ARG A 12 17.77 -14.73 4.41
C ARG A 12 18.12 -15.61 5.59
N TYR A 13 18.96 -16.61 5.37
CA TYR A 13 19.44 -17.53 6.39
C TYR A 13 20.91 -17.25 6.70
N LEU A 14 21.18 -16.69 7.87
CA LEU A 14 22.55 -16.39 8.31
C LEU A 14 23.36 -17.66 8.65
N PHE A 15 22.67 -18.70 9.10
CA PHE A 15 23.27 -19.95 9.60
C PHE A 15 24.28 -19.75 10.75
N ASN A 16 24.03 -18.75 11.59
CA ASN A 16 24.84 -18.43 12.77
C ASN A 16 24.28 -19.14 14.03
N GLY A 17 24.21 -20.48 13.96
CA GLY A 17 23.70 -21.31 15.07
C GLY A 17 22.21 -21.60 15.06
N ASP A 18 21.46 -21.14 14.04
CA ASP A 18 20.06 -21.50 13.80
C ASP A 18 19.75 -21.60 12.29
N LEU A 19 18.54 -22.07 11.97
CA LEU A 19 18.02 -22.18 10.60
C LEU A 19 16.91 -21.14 10.32
N LYS A 20 16.88 -20.06 11.10
CA LYS A 20 15.83 -19.04 10.99
C LYS A 20 16.03 -18.21 9.72
N ASP A 21 14.90 -17.85 9.13
CA ASP A 21 14.82 -16.78 8.15
C ASP A 21 14.81 -15.44 8.89
N TRP A 22 15.79 -14.59 8.61
CA TRP A 22 15.96 -13.26 9.18
C TRP A 22 15.37 -12.14 8.30
N SER A 23 14.67 -12.50 7.23
CA SER A 23 13.81 -11.58 6.48
C SER A 23 12.52 -11.28 7.24
N ARG A 24 11.76 -10.29 6.75
CA ARG A 24 10.43 -9.98 7.30
C ARG A 24 9.37 -11.06 7.01
N ASN A 25 9.65 -12.06 6.15
CA ASN A 25 8.66 -13.07 5.75
C ASN A 25 8.65 -14.32 6.65
N ASN A 26 9.72 -14.51 7.44
CA ASN A 26 9.83 -15.55 8.46
C ASN A 26 9.71 -17.00 7.93
N LEU A 27 10.22 -17.27 6.73
CA LEU A 27 10.16 -18.57 6.05
C LEU A 27 11.29 -19.52 6.51
N HIS A 28 11.24 -19.98 7.76
CA HIS A 28 12.28 -20.82 8.38
C HIS A 28 12.60 -22.11 7.61
N ALA A 29 13.88 -22.46 7.51
CA ALA A 29 14.32 -23.71 6.90
C ALA A 29 14.22 -24.88 7.90
N LYS A 30 14.07 -26.10 7.38
CA LYS A 30 14.11 -27.34 8.17
C LYS A 30 15.29 -28.20 7.77
N PHE A 31 16.01 -28.73 8.75
CA PHE A 31 17.07 -29.70 8.52
C PHE A 31 16.50 -31.10 8.29
N GLN A 32 17.12 -31.82 7.36
CA GLN A 32 16.87 -33.22 7.08
C GLN A 32 18.20 -33.94 7.33
N GLY A 33 18.22 -34.90 8.25
CA GLY A 33 19.42 -35.56 8.75
C GLY A 33 19.26 -35.93 10.23
N THR A 34 20.32 -36.43 10.87
CA THR A 34 20.27 -36.82 12.29
C THR A 34 20.38 -35.63 13.22
N GLU A 35 21.35 -34.74 12.99
CA GLU A 35 21.59 -33.56 13.82
C GLU A 35 22.18 -32.42 12.97
N VAL A 36 21.65 -31.20 13.13
CA VAL A 36 22.19 -30.03 12.44
C VAL A 36 23.53 -29.62 13.05
N LYS A 37 24.59 -29.60 12.23
CA LYS A 37 25.93 -29.24 12.68
C LYS A 37 26.29 -27.80 12.32
N PHE A 38 26.53 -26.98 13.35
CA PHE A 38 27.15 -25.67 13.21
C PHE A 38 28.61 -25.73 13.70
N VAL A 39 29.55 -25.26 12.89
CA VAL A 39 30.98 -25.26 13.22
C VAL A 39 31.52 -23.85 13.32
N SER A 40 32.57 -23.67 14.14
CA SER A 40 33.28 -22.41 14.23
C SER A 40 34.13 -22.18 12.98
N ASP A 41 34.05 -20.98 12.44
CA ASP A 41 34.80 -20.50 11.28
C ASP A 41 35.47 -19.17 11.63
N ASN A 42 36.74 -19.01 11.24
CA ASN A 42 37.54 -17.84 11.60
C ASN A 42 37.03 -16.54 10.97
N ARG A 43 36.26 -16.62 9.89
CA ARG A 43 35.75 -15.47 9.15
C ARG A 43 34.32 -15.11 9.55
N PHE A 44 33.45 -16.11 9.72
CA PHE A 44 32.01 -15.89 9.90
C PHE A 44 31.48 -16.26 11.29
N GLY A 45 32.34 -16.70 12.22
CA GLY A 45 31.91 -17.10 13.56
C GLY A 45 31.33 -18.50 13.56
N LYS A 46 29.99 -18.66 13.45
CA LYS A 46 29.36 -19.97 13.26
C LYS A 46 28.74 -20.09 11.88
N VAL A 47 28.92 -21.25 11.26
CA VAL A 47 28.39 -21.58 9.93
C VAL A 47 27.76 -22.97 9.91
N LEU A 48 26.85 -23.21 8.97
CA LEU A 48 26.28 -24.54 8.73
C LEU A 48 27.30 -25.44 8.05
N SER A 49 27.46 -26.68 8.50
CA SER A 49 28.31 -27.70 7.85
C SER A 49 27.46 -28.88 7.39
N LEU A 50 27.41 -29.12 6.08
CA LEU A 50 26.77 -30.29 5.45
C LEU A 50 27.82 -31.33 5.02
N SER A 51 27.49 -32.63 5.07
CA SER A 51 28.39 -33.72 4.70
C SER A 51 27.77 -34.65 3.66
N ASP A 52 28.63 -35.29 2.87
CA ASP A 52 28.25 -36.24 1.80
C ASP A 52 27.77 -37.60 2.32
N ASN A 53 28.01 -37.92 3.60
CA ASN A 53 27.81 -39.26 4.15
C ASN A 53 26.52 -39.44 5.00
N SER A 54 25.69 -38.41 5.17
CA SER A 54 24.69 -38.35 6.26
C SER A 54 23.25 -38.00 5.87
N ASN A 55 22.89 -37.98 4.58
CA ASN A 55 21.59 -37.45 4.13
C ASN A 55 21.32 -36.02 4.65
N ASP A 56 22.37 -35.22 4.89
CA ASP A 56 22.25 -33.88 5.47
C ASP A 56 21.90 -32.83 4.40
N PHE A 57 20.72 -32.23 4.51
CA PHE A 57 20.30 -31.11 3.65
C PHE A 57 19.23 -30.26 4.32
N LEU A 58 18.91 -29.10 3.72
CA LEU A 58 17.79 -28.27 4.18
C LEU A 58 16.63 -28.30 3.19
N THR A 59 15.42 -28.21 3.72
CA THR A 59 14.18 -27.96 2.98
C THR A 59 13.62 -26.59 3.35
N LEU A 60 13.24 -25.80 2.34
CA LEU A 60 12.58 -24.50 2.54
C LEU A 60 11.05 -24.62 2.42
N PRO A 61 10.26 -23.72 3.04
CA PRO A 61 8.82 -23.65 2.83
C PRO A 61 8.49 -23.34 1.36
N ALA A 62 7.53 -24.05 0.78
CA ALA A 62 7.17 -23.91 -0.63
C ALA A 62 6.64 -22.51 -1.01
N GLU A 63 6.14 -21.77 -0.02
CA GLU A 63 5.68 -20.38 -0.15
C GLU A 63 6.81 -19.44 -0.62
N ALA A 64 8.07 -19.78 -0.33
CA ALA A 64 9.23 -18.96 -0.68
C ALA A 64 9.28 -18.59 -2.17
N LEU A 65 8.98 -19.55 -3.06
CA LEU A 65 9.07 -19.36 -4.50
C LEU A 65 7.70 -19.39 -5.20
N THR A 66 6.65 -18.90 -4.53
CA THR A 66 5.31 -18.84 -5.14
C THR A 66 5.10 -17.54 -5.93
N ASN A 67 4.56 -17.69 -7.15
CA ASN A 67 4.22 -16.59 -8.08
C ASN A 67 5.39 -15.65 -8.42
N ILE A 68 6.62 -16.15 -8.47
CA ILE A 68 7.79 -15.32 -8.77
C ILE A 68 8.01 -15.18 -10.27
N GLU A 69 8.34 -13.97 -10.69
CA GLU A 69 8.66 -13.66 -12.09
C GLU A 69 10.15 -13.82 -12.39
N SER A 70 11.00 -13.42 -11.46
CA SER A 70 12.45 -13.51 -11.57
C SER A 70 13.03 -13.89 -10.22
N LEU A 71 14.23 -14.45 -10.22
CA LEU A 71 14.83 -15.06 -9.04
C LEU A 71 16.30 -14.71 -8.97
N SER A 72 16.76 -14.27 -7.80
CA SER A 72 18.18 -14.28 -7.51
C SER A 72 18.46 -15.03 -6.22
N VAL A 73 19.49 -15.87 -6.24
CA VAL A 73 19.95 -16.64 -5.08
C VAL A 73 21.41 -16.31 -4.85
N ALA A 74 21.78 -15.93 -3.63
CA ALA A 74 23.15 -15.57 -3.25
C ALA A 74 23.55 -16.29 -1.96
N GLY A 75 24.83 -16.64 -1.81
CA GLY A 75 25.32 -17.16 -0.53
C GLY A 75 26.80 -17.49 -0.56
N TRP A 76 27.38 -17.66 0.63
CA TRP A 76 28.75 -18.13 0.79
C TRP A 76 28.79 -19.65 0.86
N ILE A 77 29.74 -20.23 0.14
CA ILE A 77 30.02 -21.66 0.14
C ILE A 77 31.52 -21.91 0.32
N TYR A 78 31.87 -22.86 1.19
CA TYR A 78 33.20 -23.44 1.34
C TYR A 78 33.11 -24.92 0.93
N LEU A 79 33.47 -25.21 -0.31
CA LEU A 79 33.36 -26.56 -0.88
C LEU A 79 34.53 -27.43 -0.40
N ARG A 80 34.25 -28.64 0.12
CA ARG A 80 35.28 -29.56 0.66
C ARG A 80 35.60 -30.76 -0.23
N SER A 81 34.77 -31.04 -1.23
CA SER A 81 34.90 -32.20 -2.11
C SER A 81 34.76 -31.78 -3.58
N GLU A 82 35.61 -32.35 -4.45
CA GLU A 82 35.54 -32.19 -5.91
C GLU A 82 34.59 -33.21 -6.57
N GLN A 83 33.83 -33.98 -5.80
CA GLN A 83 32.90 -34.96 -6.35
C GLN A 83 31.82 -34.29 -7.22
N MET A 84 31.76 -34.66 -8.49
CA MET A 84 30.78 -34.15 -9.45
C MET A 84 29.34 -34.49 -9.03
N GLY A 85 28.39 -33.62 -9.40
CA GLY A 85 26.95 -33.82 -9.14
C GLY A 85 26.41 -33.18 -7.85
N GLN A 86 27.29 -32.70 -6.95
CA GLN A 86 26.87 -31.95 -5.76
C GLN A 86 26.11 -30.66 -6.14
N ARG A 87 25.08 -30.29 -5.37
CA ARG A 87 24.27 -29.08 -5.60
C ARG A 87 24.32 -28.13 -4.42
N PHE A 88 24.59 -26.84 -4.67
CA PHE A 88 24.48 -25.80 -3.64
C PHE A 88 23.01 -25.61 -3.25
N PHE A 89 22.15 -25.48 -4.25
CA PHE A 89 20.70 -25.61 -4.12
C PHE A 89 20.12 -26.31 -5.34
N ASP A 90 18.93 -26.88 -5.18
CA ASP A 90 18.15 -27.52 -6.24
C ASP A 90 16.66 -27.29 -5.97
N PHE A 91 16.02 -26.46 -6.79
CA PHE A 91 14.65 -25.97 -6.62
C PHE A 91 13.79 -26.37 -7.82
N GLY A 92 12.71 -27.11 -7.61
CA GLY A 92 11.88 -27.54 -8.73
C GLY A 92 10.68 -28.36 -8.32
N LYS A 93 10.06 -29.01 -9.30
CA LYS A 93 8.98 -29.97 -9.09
C LYS A 93 9.50 -31.40 -8.98
N ASP A 94 10.49 -31.74 -9.80
CA ASP A 94 11.07 -33.07 -9.91
C ASP A 94 12.47 -33.01 -10.55
N ALA A 95 13.10 -34.17 -10.77
CA ALA A 95 14.44 -34.31 -11.35
C ALA A 95 14.59 -33.76 -12.79
N THR A 96 13.49 -33.46 -13.49
CA THR A 96 13.49 -32.97 -14.88
C THR A 96 13.09 -31.51 -14.99
N LYS A 97 12.35 -30.99 -14.01
CA LYS A 97 11.84 -29.61 -13.96
C LYS A 97 12.35 -28.94 -12.70
N HIS A 98 13.56 -28.39 -12.80
CA HIS A 98 14.24 -27.77 -11.68
C HIS A 98 15.29 -26.75 -12.12
N LEU A 99 15.68 -25.90 -11.18
CA LEU A 99 16.73 -24.91 -11.26
C LEU A 99 17.73 -25.19 -10.13
N PHE A 100 19.00 -25.39 -10.49
CA PHE A 100 20.04 -25.76 -9.53
C PHE A 100 21.35 -25.02 -9.79
N VAL A 101 22.24 -25.12 -8.81
CA VAL A 101 23.65 -24.71 -8.90
C VAL A 101 24.54 -25.88 -8.56
N ALA A 102 25.44 -26.26 -9.48
CA ALA A 102 26.56 -27.13 -9.17
C ALA A 102 27.81 -26.28 -8.86
N PRO A 103 28.40 -26.37 -7.66
CA PRO A 103 29.56 -25.56 -7.30
C PRO A 103 30.88 -26.12 -7.86
N VAL A 104 30.94 -27.42 -8.17
CA VAL A 104 32.14 -28.11 -8.66
C VAL A 104 32.51 -27.62 -10.06
N GLY A 105 33.78 -27.29 -10.28
CA GLY A 105 34.28 -26.70 -11.53
C GLY A 105 34.13 -25.18 -11.64
N ILE A 106 33.39 -24.56 -10.71
CA ILE A 106 33.22 -23.09 -10.62
C ILE A 106 33.88 -22.52 -9.36
N VAL A 107 33.81 -23.26 -8.25
CA VAL A 107 34.31 -22.86 -6.93
C VAL A 107 35.62 -23.60 -6.62
N LYS A 108 36.61 -22.88 -6.09
CA LYS A 108 37.85 -23.48 -5.59
C LYS A 108 37.60 -24.20 -4.26
N ILE A 109 38.00 -25.47 -4.17
CA ILE A 109 37.89 -26.25 -2.93
C ILE A 109 38.70 -25.63 -1.80
N ASN A 110 38.23 -25.84 -0.58
CA ASN A 110 38.87 -25.38 0.65
C ASN A 110 39.06 -23.86 0.73
N THR A 111 38.21 -23.10 0.05
CA THR A 111 38.17 -21.63 0.14
C THR A 111 36.72 -21.12 0.16
N TRP A 112 36.47 -20.03 0.87
CA TRP A 112 35.18 -19.36 0.88
C TRP A 112 34.97 -18.57 -0.41
N VAL A 113 33.88 -18.86 -1.10
CA VAL A 113 33.46 -18.14 -2.31
C VAL A 113 32.03 -17.65 -2.14
N HIS A 114 31.76 -16.42 -2.58
CA HIS A 114 30.39 -15.91 -2.64
C HIS A 114 29.81 -16.16 -4.03
N PHE A 115 28.75 -16.97 -4.06
CA PHE A 115 28.10 -17.38 -5.30
C PHE A 115 26.75 -16.69 -5.45
N THR A 116 26.45 -16.17 -6.64
CA THR A 116 25.14 -15.61 -6.96
C THR A 116 24.66 -16.12 -8.31
N ILE A 117 23.41 -16.57 -8.40
CA ILE A 117 22.69 -16.70 -9.67
C ILE A 117 21.59 -15.64 -9.74
N VAL A 118 21.47 -15.03 -10.91
CA VAL A 118 20.40 -14.11 -11.27
C VAL A 118 19.67 -14.67 -12.47
N VAL A 119 18.38 -14.96 -12.33
CA VAL A 119 17.46 -15.36 -13.39
C VAL A 119 16.55 -14.18 -13.72
N ASP A 120 16.76 -13.57 -14.88
CA ASP A 120 15.99 -12.45 -15.42
C ASP A 120 15.11 -12.94 -16.57
N VAL A 121 13.86 -13.26 -16.25
CA VAL A 121 12.87 -13.77 -17.22
C VAL A 121 12.52 -12.73 -18.29
N PRO A 122 12.24 -11.45 -17.96
CA PRO A 122 12.03 -10.41 -18.98
C PRO A 122 13.19 -10.26 -19.98
N SER A 123 14.44 -10.35 -19.52
CA SER A 123 15.61 -10.28 -20.40
C SER A 123 15.97 -11.63 -21.06
N LYS A 124 15.33 -12.73 -20.66
CA LYS A 124 15.64 -14.10 -21.07
C LYS A 124 17.10 -14.51 -20.81
N VAL A 125 17.63 -14.11 -19.65
CA VAL A 125 19.04 -14.29 -19.28
C VAL A 125 19.20 -14.90 -17.89
N VAL A 126 20.18 -15.80 -17.75
CA VAL A 126 20.73 -16.21 -16.45
C VAL A 126 22.19 -15.79 -16.36
N VAL A 127 22.53 -15.08 -15.29
CA VAL A 127 23.92 -14.66 -15.01
C VAL A 127 24.41 -15.33 -13.74
N THR A 128 25.59 -15.94 -13.82
CA THR A 128 26.30 -16.48 -12.67
C THR A 128 27.41 -15.53 -12.24
N TYR A 129 27.52 -15.29 -10.94
CA TYR A 129 28.55 -14.45 -10.35
C TYR A 129 29.36 -15.22 -9.32
N VAL A 130 30.65 -14.91 -9.29
CA VAL A 130 31.62 -15.38 -8.30
C VAL A 130 32.29 -14.16 -7.69
N ASP A 131 32.26 -14.04 -6.37
CA ASP A 131 32.87 -12.95 -5.61
C ASP A 131 32.49 -11.54 -6.12
N GLY A 132 31.21 -11.39 -6.46
CA GLY A 132 30.63 -10.14 -6.93
C GLY A 132 30.89 -9.82 -8.40
N LYS A 133 31.54 -10.70 -9.17
CA LYS A 133 31.86 -10.50 -10.59
C LYS A 133 31.13 -11.51 -11.48
N PRO A 134 30.61 -11.11 -12.65
CA PRO A 134 29.97 -12.04 -13.57
C PRO A 134 31.01 -13.03 -14.12
N LEU A 135 30.69 -14.32 -14.07
CA LEU A 135 31.50 -15.42 -14.60
C LEU A 135 31.03 -15.85 -16.00
N GLY A 136 29.71 -15.84 -16.24
CA GLY A 136 29.11 -16.25 -17.49
C GLY A 136 27.63 -15.90 -17.57
N GLU A 137 27.14 -15.80 -18.81
CA GLU A 137 25.75 -15.48 -19.16
C GLU A 137 25.21 -16.61 -20.05
N ALA A 138 24.05 -17.15 -19.67
CA ALA A 138 23.25 -18.02 -20.53
C ALA A 138 22.04 -17.25 -21.05
N LYS A 139 21.77 -17.40 -22.36
CA LYS A 139 20.62 -16.81 -23.04
C LYS A 139 19.58 -17.89 -23.33
N GLU A 140 18.37 -17.45 -23.69
CA GLU A 140 17.26 -18.34 -24.08
C GLU A 140 16.73 -19.20 -22.92
N ILE A 141 16.60 -18.58 -21.76
CA ILE A 141 15.92 -19.23 -20.63
C ILE A 141 14.41 -19.35 -20.92
N PRO A 142 13.72 -20.25 -20.22
CA PRO A 142 12.29 -20.46 -20.39
C PRO A 142 11.46 -19.19 -20.14
N GLN A 143 10.31 -19.08 -20.83
CA GLN A 143 9.40 -17.94 -20.74
C GLN A 143 8.87 -17.68 -19.32
N GLU A 144 8.80 -18.71 -18.48
CA GLU A 144 8.26 -18.65 -17.13
C GLU A 144 9.08 -19.51 -16.16
N LEU A 145 9.35 -18.97 -14.96
CA LEU A 145 9.90 -19.76 -13.86
C LEU A 145 8.91 -20.79 -13.32
N THR A 146 7.61 -20.50 -13.39
CA THR A 146 6.55 -21.39 -12.89
C THR A 146 6.50 -22.74 -13.62
N ALA A 147 7.00 -22.80 -14.86
CA ALA A 147 7.11 -24.05 -15.61
C ALA A 147 8.10 -25.05 -14.97
N PHE A 148 9.06 -24.56 -14.17
CA PHE A 148 10.09 -25.36 -13.49
C PHE A 148 9.80 -25.51 -12.01
N LEU A 149 9.34 -24.43 -11.38
CA LEU A 149 9.10 -24.40 -9.94
C LEU A 149 7.71 -24.89 -9.54
N GLY A 150 6.78 -25.05 -10.49
CA GLY A 150 5.37 -25.32 -10.21
C GLY A 150 4.59 -24.06 -9.84
N GLN A 151 3.26 -24.10 -10.01
CA GLN A 151 2.40 -22.97 -9.66
C GLN A 151 2.00 -23.02 -8.18
N GLN A 152 1.61 -24.20 -7.71
CA GLN A 152 1.08 -24.37 -6.35
C GLN A 152 2.18 -24.71 -5.34
N ALA A 153 1.95 -24.42 -4.06
CA ALA A 153 2.90 -24.73 -2.99
C ALA A 153 3.18 -26.24 -2.87
N GLY A 154 2.15 -27.09 -3.02
CA GLY A 154 2.30 -28.56 -2.90
C GLY A 154 3.14 -29.22 -4.00
N GLU A 155 3.53 -28.48 -5.04
CA GLU A 155 4.34 -29.00 -6.15
C GLU A 155 5.84 -28.68 -6.01
N LYS A 156 6.26 -27.93 -4.99
CA LYS A 156 7.62 -27.38 -4.92
C LYS A 156 8.52 -28.17 -3.96
N LEU A 157 9.67 -28.62 -4.47
CA LEU A 157 10.78 -29.18 -3.73
C LEU A 157 11.92 -28.16 -3.71
N LEU A 158 12.20 -27.58 -2.54
CA LEU A 158 13.16 -26.50 -2.38
C LEU A 158 14.32 -26.94 -1.48
N TYR A 159 15.39 -27.48 -2.07
CA TYR A 159 16.50 -28.08 -1.32
C TYR A 159 17.77 -27.23 -1.35
N ILE A 160 18.46 -27.17 -0.20
CA ILE A 160 19.84 -26.66 -0.08
C ILE A 160 20.72 -27.86 0.29
N GLY A 161 21.71 -28.18 -0.54
CA GLY A 161 22.66 -29.27 -0.31
C GLY A 161 22.24 -30.68 -0.78
N LYS A 162 21.10 -30.83 -1.45
CA LYS A 162 20.63 -32.09 -2.05
C LYS A 162 20.15 -31.87 -3.49
N SER A 163 20.43 -32.81 -4.39
CA SER A 163 19.85 -32.80 -5.73
C SER A 163 18.48 -33.46 -5.81
N LEU A 164 17.65 -32.99 -6.74
CA LEU A 164 16.43 -33.65 -7.15
C LEU A 164 16.68 -34.84 -8.08
N VAL A 165 17.87 -34.95 -8.68
CA VAL A 165 18.25 -36.09 -9.53
C VAL A 165 18.59 -37.30 -8.65
N PRO A 166 17.90 -38.45 -8.79
CA PRO A 166 18.21 -39.64 -8.02
C PRO A 166 19.65 -40.13 -8.25
N GLY A 167 20.40 -40.38 -7.17
CA GLY A 167 21.77 -40.89 -7.23
C GLY A 167 22.86 -39.82 -7.23
N ASP A 168 22.52 -38.55 -7.43
CA ASP A 168 23.48 -37.44 -7.26
C ASP A 168 23.91 -37.31 -5.78
N PRO A 169 25.18 -36.95 -5.51
CA PRO A 169 25.70 -36.86 -4.15
C PRO A 169 25.17 -35.64 -3.37
N TYR A 170 25.15 -35.79 -2.05
CA TYR A 170 24.89 -34.70 -1.11
C TYR A 170 26.06 -33.70 -1.08
N LEU A 171 25.77 -32.45 -0.76
CA LEU A 171 26.78 -31.40 -0.72
C LEU A 171 27.68 -31.53 0.51
N ASN A 172 28.99 -31.67 0.27
CA ASN A 172 30.01 -31.59 1.30
C ASN A 172 30.63 -30.18 1.33
N ALA A 173 30.01 -29.29 2.12
CA ALA A 173 30.42 -27.90 2.20
C ALA A 173 30.05 -27.25 3.54
N MET A 174 30.64 -26.09 3.82
CA MET A 174 30.11 -25.13 4.80
C MET A 174 29.37 -24.00 4.08
N ILE A 175 28.29 -23.50 4.68
CA ILE A 175 27.41 -22.48 4.08
C ILE A 175 27.17 -21.33 5.07
N HIS A 176 27.17 -20.09 4.55
CA HIS A 176 26.86 -18.89 5.32
C HIS A 176 26.04 -17.88 4.50
N ASP A 177 25.14 -17.15 5.18
CA ASP A 177 24.35 -16.02 4.63
C ASP A 177 23.67 -16.32 3.27
N PHE A 178 22.84 -17.37 3.22
CA PHE A 178 22.06 -17.76 2.05
C PHE A 178 20.84 -16.86 1.88
N ARG A 179 20.67 -16.25 0.71
CA ARG A 179 19.64 -15.24 0.42
C ARG A 179 18.87 -15.57 -0.85
N ILE A 180 17.58 -15.30 -0.82
CA ILE A 180 16.67 -15.45 -1.96
C ILE A 180 15.97 -14.12 -2.21
N TYR A 181 15.94 -13.67 -3.46
CA TYR A 181 15.28 -12.44 -3.90
C TYR A 181 14.30 -12.73 -5.03
N ARG A 182 13.16 -12.03 -5.03
CA ARG A 182 12.12 -12.11 -6.09
C ARG A 182 12.33 -11.13 -7.24
N VAL A 183 13.53 -10.55 -7.29
CA VAL A 183 13.93 -9.57 -8.31
C VAL A 183 15.25 -10.02 -8.94
N PRO A 184 15.48 -9.73 -10.23
CA PRO A 184 16.78 -9.93 -10.82
C PRO A 184 17.74 -8.89 -10.23
N LEU A 185 18.81 -9.33 -9.57
CA LEU A 185 19.79 -8.42 -8.97
C LEU A 185 20.70 -7.83 -10.05
N THR A 186 20.94 -6.53 -9.99
CA THR A 186 21.91 -5.87 -10.87
C THR A 186 23.35 -6.23 -10.48
N ASN A 187 24.29 -6.05 -11.42
CA ASN A 187 25.73 -6.18 -11.19
C ASN A 187 26.20 -5.48 -9.90
N ARG A 188 25.73 -4.24 -9.65
CA ARG A 188 26.10 -3.47 -8.45
C ARG A 188 25.48 -4.03 -7.19
N GLN A 189 24.26 -4.54 -7.24
CA GLN A 189 23.63 -5.17 -6.08
C GLN A 189 24.40 -6.44 -5.69
N VAL A 190 24.75 -7.28 -6.66
CA VAL A 190 25.55 -8.48 -6.41
C VAL A 190 26.92 -8.14 -5.83
N ALA A 191 27.63 -7.17 -6.43
CA ALA A 191 28.90 -6.69 -5.90
C ALA A 191 28.74 -6.01 -4.52
N GLY A 192 27.62 -5.34 -4.27
CA GLY A 192 27.28 -4.71 -3.00
C GLY A 192 27.03 -5.73 -1.88
N ILE A 193 26.28 -6.80 -2.16
CA ILE A 193 26.09 -7.93 -1.22
C ILE A 193 27.44 -8.52 -0.84
N TYR A 194 28.29 -8.81 -1.84
CA TYR A 194 29.63 -9.36 -1.62
C TYR A 194 30.49 -8.44 -0.73
N ARG A 195 30.58 -7.14 -1.07
CA ARG A 195 31.37 -6.16 -0.27
C ARG A 195 30.82 -5.97 1.14
N ASN A 196 29.50 -5.91 1.31
CA ASN A 196 28.88 -5.74 2.62
C ASN A 196 29.15 -6.95 3.51
N ALA A 197 29.19 -8.15 2.93
CA ALA A 197 29.54 -9.38 3.63
C ALA A 197 31.04 -9.52 3.94
N GLN A 198 31.89 -8.60 3.46
CA GLN A 198 33.32 -8.54 3.81
C GLN A 198 33.63 -7.60 4.98
N ARG A 199 32.70 -6.73 5.38
CA ARG A 199 32.90 -5.77 6.49
C ARG A 199 32.34 -6.35 7.79
N ASP A 200 33.08 -6.22 8.90
CA ASP A 200 32.56 -6.53 10.23
C ASP A 200 31.29 -5.72 10.48
N ILE A 201 30.24 -6.43 10.87
CA ILE A 201 28.85 -5.96 10.93
C ILE A 201 28.71 -4.93 12.06
N ASN A 202 29.04 -3.66 11.82
CA ASN A 202 28.78 -2.58 12.79
C ASN A 202 28.28 -1.26 12.19
N GLU A 203 28.16 -1.13 10.87
CA GLU A 203 27.58 0.08 10.26
C GLU A 203 26.31 -0.25 9.46
N SER A 204 25.17 -0.07 10.11
CA SER A 204 23.86 -0.02 9.45
C SER A 204 23.68 1.33 8.72
N SER A 205 24.46 1.58 7.67
CA SER A 205 24.20 2.71 6.78
C SER A 205 23.08 2.35 5.81
N VAL A 206 21.92 3.02 5.92
CA VAL A 206 20.94 3.06 4.83
C VAL A 206 21.58 3.87 3.70
N ASN A 207 22.02 3.20 2.64
CA ASN A 207 22.57 3.89 1.47
C ASN A 207 21.46 4.74 0.82
N THR A 208 21.53 6.06 0.99
CA THR A 208 20.58 7.07 0.48
C THR A 208 20.95 7.63 -0.90
N THR A 209 22.04 7.16 -1.52
CA THR A 209 22.47 7.67 -2.83
C THR A 209 21.65 7.05 -3.96
N ALA A 210 21.04 7.91 -4.78
CA ALA A 210 20.23 7.55 -5.95
C ALA A 210 20.95 6.54 -6.85
N LYS A 211 20.37 5.33 -7.01
CA LYS A 211 20.96 4.25 -7.81
C LYS A 211 20.34 4.24 -9.21
N LYS A 212 21.22 4.28 -10.21
CA LYS A 212 20.93 4.61 -11.62
C LYS A 212 20.79 3.37 -12.53
N GLU A 213 20.45 2.20 -11.98
CA GLU A 213 20.72 0.91 -12.66
C GLU A 213 19.52 0.12 -13.18
N ASP A 214 18.28 0.56 -12.95
CA ASP A 214 17.15 0.02 -13.73
C ASP A 214 17.07 0.84 -15.02
N GLU A 215 17.80 0.42 -16.06
CA GLU A 215 17.81 1.14 -17.34
C GLU A 215 16.48 0.90 -18.08
N LEU A 216 15.48 1.73 -17.76
CA LEU A 216 14.35 1.96 -18.65
C LEU A 216 14.87 2.39 -20.03
N PRO A 217 14.16 2.05 -21.12
CA PRO A 217 14.51 2.50 -22.46
C PRO A 217 14.79 4.01 -22.49
N GLN A 218 15.97 4.41 -22.94
CA GLN A 218 16.32 5.84 -23.03
C GLN A 218 15.57 6.46 -24.21
N PHE A 219 14.71 7.45 -23.93
CA PHE A 219 14.08 8.27 -24.95
C PHE A 219 14.85 9.60 -25.13
N SER A 220 14.90 10.11 -26.36
CA SER A 220 15.48 11.43 -26.63
C SER A 220 14.70 12.51 -25.88
N LYS A 221 15.43 13.40 -25.18
CA LYS A 221 14.83 14.51 -24.43
C LYS A 221 14.18 15.57 -25.32
N THR A 222 14.58 15.63 -26.60
CA THR A 222 14.15 16.65 -27.57
C THR A 222 13.24 16.10 -28.67
N GLU A 223 13.01 14.79 -28.70
CA GLU A 223 12.12 14.20 -29.69
C GLU A 223 10.66 14.38 -29.25
N VAL A 224 9.91 15.16 -30.02
CA VAL A 224 8.47 15.36 -29.83
C VAL A 224 7.73 14.04 -30.00
N ARG A 225 6.75 13.78 -29.12
CA ARG A 225 5.99 12.53 -29.08
C ARG A 225 4.50 12.80 -28.87
N LEU A 226 3.65 11.86 -29.31
CA LEU A 226 2.20 11.92 -29.12
C LEU A 226 1.65 13.26 -29.64
N TYR A 227 0.75 13.92 -28.90
CA TYR A 227 0.15 15.20 -29.32
C TYR A 227 1.14 16.37 -29.34
N ASN A 228 2.29 16.26 -28.66
CA ASN A 228 3.32 17.31 -28.69
C ASN A 228 3.92 17.50 -30.09
N THR A 229 3.79 16.50 -30.97
CA THR A 229 4.17 16.59 -32.39
C THR A 229 3.40 17.69 -33.14
N TYR A 230 2.19 17.99 -32.71
CA TYR A 230 1.34 19.03 -33.31
C TYR A 230 1.33 20.33 -32.49
N LEU A 231 2.02 20.37 -31.34
CA LEU A 231 1.99 21.50 -30.42
C LEU A 231 2.86 22.64 -30.93
N THR A 232 2.30 23.84 -31.07
CA THR A 232 3.00 25.03 -31.56
C THR A 232 3.20 26.08 -30.48
N HIS A 233 2.36 26.08 -29.45
CA HIS A 233 2.43 27.03 -28.35
C HIS A 233 1.84 26.47 -27.06
N VAL A 234 2.42 26.83 -25.93
CA VAL A 234 1.91 26.56 -24.58
C VAL A 234 1.71 27.89 -23.89
N ALA A 235 0.51 28.12 -23.38
CA ALA A 235 0.18 29.38 -22.73
C ALA A 235 1.02 29.60 -21.46
N ASP A 236 1.28 30.85 -21.14
CA ASP A 236 1.76 31.25 -19.82
C ASP A 236 0.58 31.28 -18.82
N VAL A 237 0.90 31.20 -17.53
CA VAL A 237 -0.10 31.25 -16.46
C VAL A 237 0.20 32.35 -15.46
N LYS A 238 -0.86 32.91 -14.87
CA LYS A 238 -0.76 33.84 -13.73
C LYS A 238 -1.24 33.11 -12.49
N VAL A 239 -0.44 33.14 -11.43
CA VAL A 239 -0.75 32.43 -10.18
C VAL A 239 -0.55 33.40 -9.03
N GLU A 240 -1.44 33.32 -8.05
CA GLU A 240 -1.32 34.11 -6.83
C GLU A 240 -1.05 33.18 -5.64
N THR A 241 -0.27 33.68 -4.69
CA THR A 241 -0.07 33.04 -3.39
C THR A 241 0.03 34.11 -2.31
N ALA A 242 0.08 33.69 -1.05
CA ALA A 242 0.28 34.56 0.09
C ALA A 242 1.69 34.41 0.65
N VAL A 243 2.19 35.45 1.33
CA VAL A 243 3.46 35.42 2.08
C VAL A 243 3.57 34.13 2.92
N GLY A 244 4.71 33.46 2.79
CA GLY A 244 5.05 32.20 3.45
C GLY A 244 4.50 30.94 2.80
N ASN A 245 3.59 31.00 1.81
CA ASN A 245 3.00 29.83 1.17
C ASN A 245 3.48 29.69 -0.28
N LEU A 246 4.00 28.51 -0.66
CA LEU A 246 4.34 28.26 -2.07
C LEU A 246 3.07 28.20 -2.94
N PRO A 247 3.13 28.71 -4.18
CA PRO A 247 1.98 28.67 -5.09
C PRO A 247 1.63 27.23 -5.50
N ARG A 248 0.35 26.97 -5.79
CA ARG A 248 -0.07 25.79 -6.55
C ARG A 248 -0.02 26.12 -8.04
N LEU A 249 0.97 25.57 -8.74
CA LEU A 249 1.13 25.77 -10.17
C LEU A 249 0.26 24.76 -10.94
N PRO A 250 -0.53 25.18 -11.93
CA PRO A 250 -1.39 24.27 -12.67
C PRO A 250 -0.55 23.26 -13.45
N SER A 251 -0.74 21.99 -13.16
CA SER A 251 -0.03 20.88 -13.82
C SER A 251 -0.35 20.74 -15.31
N TYR A 252 -1.55 21.18 -15.72
CA TYR A 252 -2.02 21.13 -17.10
C TYR A 252 -2.42 22.51 -17.59
N VAL A 253 -1.82 22.95 -18.70
CA VAL A 253 -1.96 24.30 -19.27
C VAL A 253 -2.50 24.23 -20.70
N GLN A 254 -3.13 25.31 -21.18
CA GLN A 254 -3.69 25.34 -22.52
C GLN A 254 -2.58 25.30 -23.58
N GLY A 255 -2.70 24.36 -24.53
CA GLY A 255 -1.85 24.27 -25.73
C GLY A 255 -2.59 24.74 -26.98
N THR A 256 -1.83 25.16 -27.99
CA THR A 256 -2.29 25.41 -29.36
C THR A 256 -1.66 24.38 -30.30
N TYR A 257 -2.48 23.78 -31.16
CA TYR A 257 -2.08 22.67 -32.02
C TYR A 257 -2.33 22.99 -33.49
N GLN A 258 -1.50 22.45 -34.38
CA GLN A 258 -1.59 22.62 -35.84
C GLN A 258 -2.29 21.43 -36.53
N ASN A 259 -2.46 21.51 -37.86
CA ASN A 259 -3.01 20.45 -38.71
C ASN A 259 -4.42 19.97 -38.32
N GLU A 260 -5.26 20.91 -37.85
CA GLU A 260 -6.64 20.65 -37.41
C GLU A 260 -6.76 19.67 -36.22
N VAL A 261 -5.65 19.33 -35.57
CA VAL A 261 -5.65 18.46 -34.39
C VAL A 261 -6.13 19.26 -33.18
N LYS A 262 -7.15 18.78 -32.48
CA LYS A 262 -7.55 19.31 -31.17
C LYS A 262 -6.85 18.49 -30.08
N GLY A 263 -5.70 18.97 -29.61
CA GLY A 263 -4.96 18.29 -28.55
C GLY A 263 -5.49 18.59 -27.13
N PRO A 264 -5.09 17.78 -26.14
CA PRO A 264 -5.47 17.97 -24.74
C PRO A 264 -4.78 19.20 -24.11
N LYS A 265 -5.08 19.49 -22.84
CA LYS A 265 -4.21 20.39 -22.06
C LYS A 265 -2.82 19.78 -21.94
N VAL A 266 -1.78 20.61 -22.02
CA VAL A 266 -0.37 20.20 -22.01
C VAL A 266 0.11 20.03 -20.58
N ARG A 267 0.72 18.88 -20.29
CA ARG A 267 1.41 18.65 -19.01
C ARG A 267 2.65 19.53 -18.94
N VAL A 268 2.72 20.39 -17.92
CA VAL A 268 3.89 21.23 -17.65
C VAL A 268 4.59 20.73 -16.38
N LEU A 269 5.90 20.53 -16.48
CA LEU A 269 6.75 20.13 -15.37
C LEU A 269 7.37 21.37 -14.76
N TRP A 270 6.79 21.82 -13.65
CA TRP A 270 7.28 22.98 -12.91
C TRP A 270 8.41 22.57 -11.95
N PRO A 271 9.42 23.44 -11.73
CA PRO A 271 10.34 23.29 -10.63
C PRO A 271 9.60 23.18 -9.30
N SER A 272 9.97 22.20 -8.47
CA SER A 272 9.40 22.00 -7.14
C SER A 272 10.46 22.36 -6.09
N PRO A 273 10.43 23.56 -5.49
CA PRO A 273 11.40 23.97 -4.48
C PRO A 273 11.25 23.15 -3.19
N ILE A 274 12.35 23.00 -2.45
CA ILE A 274 12.40 22.28 -1.18
C ILE A 274 12.23 23.19 0.04
N ASP A 275 12.09 24.50 -0.19
CA ASP A 275 11.83 25.53 0.80
C ASP A 275 10.87 26.61 0.27
N ASN A 276 10.42 27.48 1.17
CA ASN A 276 9.51 28.60 0.87
C ASN A 276 10.21 29.98 0.95
N SER A 277 11.54 30.05 0.83
CA SER A 277 12.31 31.30 0.94
C SER A 277 11.89 32.35 -0.09
N THR A 278 11.47 31.91 -1.28
CA THR A 278 11.05 32.77 -2.40
C THR A 278 9.73 33.52 -2.17
N VAL A 279 8.95 33.11 -1.16
CA VAL A 279 7.63 33.68 -0.86
C VAL A 279 7.58 34.34 0.53
N LEU A 280 8.71 34.57 1.20
CA LEU A 280 8.75 35.20 2.52
C LEU A 280 8.42 36.70 2.52
N LYS A 281 8.33 37.33 1.35
CA LYS A 281 7.97 38.75 1.18
C LYS A 281 6.97 38.90 0.04
N ALA A 282 6.08 39.89 0.14
CA ALA A 282 5.21 40.25 -0.96
C ALA A 282 6.03 40.74 -2.17
N GLY A 283 5.51 40.51 -3.37
CA GLY A 283 6.22 40.82 -4.61
C GLY A 283 5.77 39.94 -5.77
N SER A 284 6.59 39.86 -6.81
CA SER A 284 6.33 38.98 -7.95
C SER A 284 7.60 38.34 -8.46
N TYR A 285 7.50 37.12 -8.94
CA TYR A 285 8.60 36.39 -9.57
C TYR A 285 8.07 35.49 -10.67
N THR A 286 8.97 35.02 -11.54
CA THR A 286 8.61 34.12 -12.65
C THR A 286 9.21 32.73 -12.40
N VAL A 287 8.39 31.70 -12.56
CA VAL A 287 8.83 30.31 -12.60
C VAL A 287 8.76 29.83 -14.05
N THR A 288 9.83 29.19 -14.53
CA THR A 288 9.87 28.61 -15.87
C THR A 288 9.65 27.12 -15.78
N GLY A 289 8.62 26.61 -16.45
CA GLY A 289 8.34 25.18 -16.57
C GLY A 289 8.99 24.59 -17.82
N ARG A 290 8.89 23.26 -17.97
CA ARG A 290 9.27 22.55 -19.19
C ARG A 290 8.17 21.60 -19.64
N VAL A 291 8.12 21.31 -20.94
CA VAL A 291 7.23 20.28 -21.52
C VAL A 291 8.08 19.14 -22.06
N ALA A 292 7.81 17.91 -21.60
CA ALA A 292 8.59 16.73 -21.96
C ALA A 292 8.64 16.50 -23.48
N GLY A 293 9.84 16.22 -24.00
CA GLY A 293 10.09 15.99 -25.44
C GLY A 293 10.09 17.27 -26.29
N THR A 294 10.16 18.47 -25.69
CA THR A 294 10.10 19.75 -26.41
C THR A 294 11.03 20.79 -25.80
N ASP A 295 11.30 21.87 -26.54
CA ASP A 295 12.01 23.05 -26.03
C ASP A 295 11.07 24.13 -25.46
N PHE A 296 9.77 23.84 -25.29
CA PHE A 296 8.81 24.81 -24.75
C PHE A 296 9.07 25.11 -23.27
N GLN A 297 9.09 26.40 -22.96
CA GLN A 297 9.36 26.96 -21.63
C GLN A 297 8.21 27.86 -21.17
N PRO A 298 7.02 27.31 -20.87
CA PRO A 298 5.90 28.10 -20.36
C PRO A 298 6.28 28.78 -19.04
N LYS A 299 5.81 30.02 -18.87
CA LYS A 299 6.10 30.83 -17.68
C LYS A 299 4.89 30.90 -16.76
N ALA A 300 5.14 30.79 -15.46
CA ALA A 300 4.20 31.14 -14.42
C ALA A 300 4.61 32.46 -13.78
N PHE A 301 3.80 33.49 -13.97
CA PHE A 301 3.95 34.78 -13.32
C PHE A 301 3.28 34.72 -11.94
N VAL A 302 4.09 34.61 -10.89
CA VAL A 302 3.62 34.44 -9.52
C VAL A 302 3.56 35.79 -8.81
N THR A 303 2.39 36.12 -8.27
CA THR A 303 2.20 37.29 -7.39
C THR A 303 2.06 36.82 -5.94
N VAL A 304 2.99 37.24 -5.09
CA VAL A 304 2.93 37.01 -3.63
C VAL A 304 2.23 38.19 -2.99
N LYS A 305 1.03 37.96 -2.46
CA LYS A 305 0.24 38.96 -1.74
C LYS A 305 0.60 38.96 -0.26
N GLU A 306 0.46 40.12 0.38
CA GLU A 306 0.50 40.23 1.83
C GLU A 306 -0.47 39.23 2.48
N PHE A 307 -0.10 38.75 3.67
CA PHE A 307 -0.88 37.72 4.34
C PHE A 307 -2.29 38.24 4.67
N ASN A 308 -3.29 37.69 3.99
CA ASN A 308 -4.68 37.77 4.42
C ASN A 308 -5.02 36.49 5.20
N LYS A 309 -5.85 36.63 6.24
CA LYS A 309 -6.30 35.51 7.07
C LYS A 309 -6.77 34.34 6.21
N SER A 310 -6.10 33.19 6.33
CA SER A 310 -6.42 31.98 5.57
C SER A 310 -7.85 31.55 5.85
N THR A 311 -8.70 31.49 4.83
CA THR A 311 -10.01 30.85 4.91
C THR A 311 -9.85 29.37 4.57
N THR A 312 -10.27 28.49 5.48
CA THR A 312 -10.37 27.04 5.23
C THR A 312 -11.83 26.63 5.29
N PRO A 313 -12.25 25.62 4.51
CA PRO A 313 -13.64 25.22 4.45
C PRO A 313 -14.09 24.57 5.77
N VAL A 314 -15.36 24.74 6.12
CA VAL A 314 -15.98 24.00 7.23
C VAL A 314 -16.65 22.73 6.70
N SER A 315 -16.76 21.69 7.53
CA SER A 315 -17.41 20.44 7.12
C SER A 315 -18.91 20.66 6.86
N LYS A 316 -19.34 20.35 5.63
CA LYS A 316 -20.72 20.53 5.12
C LYS A 316 -21.48 19.22 4.96
N LEU A 317 -20.76 18.11 4.79
CA LEU A 317 -21.37 16.79 4.55
C LEU A 317 -21.11 15.82 5.70
N GLU A 318 -21.90 14.74 5.67
CA GLU A 318 -21.78 13.54 6.49
C GLU A 318 -21.89 12.30 5.59
N THR A 319 -21.26 11.21 6.04
CA THR A 319 -21.39 9.90 5.40
C THR A 319 -22.70 9.23 5.81
N PHE A 320 -23.16 8.27 4.99
CA PHE A 320 -24.15 7.30 5.43
C PHE A 320 -23.47 6.14 6.15
N HIS A 321 -24.16 5.51 7.09
CA HIS A 321 -23.68 4.30 7.72
C HIS A 321 -23.73 3.11 6.74
N LEU A 322 -22.87 2.09 6.95
CA LEU A 322 -22.76 0.94 6.05
C LEU A 322 -24.04 0.10 5.96
N ASP A 323 -24.88 0.12 6.99
CA ASP A 323 -26.18 -0.54 7.03
C ASP A 323 -27.26 0.21 6.24
N GLN A 324 -27.03 1.48 5.90
CA GLN A 324 -27.92 2.30 5.10
C GLN A 324 -27.66 2.19 3.60
N VAL A 325 -26.52 1.64 3.18
CA VAL A 325 -26.18 1.47 1.76
C VAL A 325 -25.89 0.02 1.49
N SER A 326 -26.64 -0.59 0.57
CA SER A 326 -26.46 -1.98 0.16
C SER A 326 -26.04 -2.05 -1.31
N LEU A 327 -24.95 -2.76 -1.60
CA LEU A 327 -24.61 -3.12 -2.97
C LEU A 327 -25.64 -4.10 -3.54
N LYS A 328 -25.93 -3.97 -4.83
CA LYS A 328 -26.87 -4.83 -5.57
C LYS A 328 -26.18 -5.49 -6.76
N THR A 329 -26.86 -6.46 -7.36
CA THR A 329 -26.56 -6.95 -8.70
C THR A 329 -26.67 -5.82 -9.71
N ASP A 330 -26.06 -5.99 -10.88
CA ASP A 330 -26.24 -5.09 -12.02
C ASP A 330 -27.69 -5.07 -12.53
N ALA A 331 -27.94 -4.25 -13.56
CA ALA A 331 -29.25 -4.12 -14.19
C ALA A 331 -29.80 -5.41 -14.82
N HIS A 332 -28.93 -6.39 -15.08
CA HIS A 332 -29.25 -7.68 -15.69
C HIS A 332 -29.36 -8.82 -14.67
N GLY A 333 -29.11 -8.53 -13.38
CA GLY A 333 -29.19 -9.49 -12.29
C GLY A 333 -27.91 -10.28 -12.01
N HIS A 334 -26.77 -9.89 -12.59
CA HIS A 334 -25.47 -10.50 -12.26
C HIS A 334 -24.78 -9.80 -11.10
N ASP A 335 -23.92 -10.52 -10.39
CA ASP A 335 -23.07 -9.92 -9.38
C ASP A 335 -22.09 -8.94 -10.03
N SER A 336 -22.10 -7.68 -9.57
CA SER A 336 -21.07 -6.73 -9.97
C SER A 336 -19.72 -7.11 -9.36
N LYS A 337 -18.61 -6.62 -9.92
CA LYS A 337 -17.28 -6.88 -9.37
C LYS A 337 -17.13 -6.47 -7.90
N PHE A 338 -17.89 -5.45 -7.48
CA PHE A 338 -17.99 -5.03 -6.08
C PHE A 338 -18.61 -6.09 -5.19
N VAL A 339 -19.72 -6.71 -5.63
CA VAL A 339 -20.40 -7.79 -4.92
C VAL A 339 -19.51 -9.03 -4.88
N GLU A 340 -18.93 -9.44 -6.01
CA GLU A 340 -18.01 -10.59 -6.07
C GLU A 340 -16.85 -10.45 -5.07
N ASN A 341 -16.15 -9.31 -5.10
CA ASN A 341 -15.00 -9.09 -4.24
C ASN A 341 -15.42 -8.96 -2.77
N ARG A 342 -16.50 -8.22 -2.45
CA ARG A 342 -17.04 -8.18 -1.09
C ARG A 342 -17.31 -9.59 -0.57
N ASP A 343 -18.00 -10.41 -1.37
CA ASP A 343 -18.45 -11.74 -0.96
C ASP A 343 -17.30 -12.71 -0.71
N LYS A 344 -16.24 -12.69 -1.54
CA LYS A 344 -15.02 -13.47 -1.30
C LYS A 344 -14.46 -13.21 0.10
N PHE A 345 -14.40 -11.93 0.49
CA PHE A 345 -13.89 -11.52 1.79
C PHE A 345 -14.86 -11.84 2.93
N ILE A 346 -16.14 -11.46 2.82
CA ILE A 346 -17.15 -11.71 3.85
C ILE A 346 -17.29 -13.20 4.15
N LYS A 347 -17.39 -14.05 3.12
CA LYS A 347 -17.56 -15.50 3.29
C LYS A 347 -16.34 -16.16 3.95
N THR A 348 -15.14 -15.66 3.69
CA THR A 348 -13.90 -16.17 4.30
C THR A 348 -13.74 -15.63 5.72
N LEU A 349 -14.01 -14.34 5.95
CA LEU A 349 -13.98 -13.71 7.28
C LEU A 349 -14.96 -14.37 8.26
N ALA A 350 -16.13 -14.81 7.77
CA ALA A 350 -17.10 -15.54 8.59
C ALA A 350 -16.56 -16.90 9.11
N LYS A 351 -15.60 -17.51 8.39
CA LYS A 351 -15.00 -18.82 8.69
C LYS A 351 -13.73 -18.74 9.54
N THR A 352 -13.15 -17.56 9.72
CA THR A 352 -11.92 -17.41 10.51
C THR A 352 -12.13 -17.82 11.98
N ASP A 353 -11.05 -18.22 12.66
CA ASP A 353 -11.08 -18.41 14.11
C ASP A 353 -10.61 -17.13 14.82
N PRO A 354 -11.47 -16.45 15.62
CA PRO A 354 -11.06 -15.31 16.44
C PRO A 354 -9.86 -15.59 17.35
N ASN A 355 -9.65 -16.85 17.75
CA ASN A 355 -8.52 -17.21 18.60
C ASN A 355 -7.17 -17.03 17.92
N SER A 356 -7.09 -17.19 16.60
CA SER A 356 -5.85 -16.90 15.86
C SER A 356 -5.45 -15.44 15.99
N PHE A 357 -6.42 -14.52 15.99
CA PHE A 357 -6.20 -13.08 16.15
C PHE A 357 -5.97 -12.67 17.61
N LEU A 358 -6.33 -13.51 18.59
CA LEU A 358 -6.07 -13.27 20.02
C LEU A 358 -4.82 -13.98 20.53
N TYR A 359 -4.25 -14.89 19.72
CA TYR A 359 -3.17 -15.79 20.15
C TYR A 359 -1.99 -15.02 20.75
N MET A 360 -1.49 -14.00 20.03
CA MET A 360 -0.30 -13.26 20.47
C MET A 360 -0.55 -12.34 21.66
N PHE A 361 -1.81 -11.92 21.88
CA PHE A 361 -2.18 -11.20 23.11
C PHE A 361 -2.14 -12.15 24.32
N ARG A 362 -2.74 -13.33 24.22
CA ARG A 362 -2.66 -14.33 25.29
C ARG A 362 -1.23 -14.76 25.56
N HIS A 363 -0.44 -14.98 24.52
CA HIS A 363 0.99 -15.32 24.63
C HIS A 363 1.77 -14.23 25.39
N ALA A 364 1.62 -12.96 25.02
CA ALA A 364 2.28 -11.86 25.74
C ALA A 364 1.90 -11.82 27.23
N PHE A 365 0.61 -11.99 27.54
CA PHE A 365 0.11 -11.99 28.91
C PHE A 365 0.30 -13.32 29.66
N GLY A 366 1.06 -14.28 29.09
CA GLY A 366 1.31 -15.59 29.70
C GLY A 366 0.05 -16.43 29.92
N GLN A 367 -1.02 -16.17 29.17
CA GLN A 367 -2.29 -16.87 29.28
C GLN A 367 -2.32 -18.13 28.41
N LYS A 368 -3.04 -19.16 28.87
CA LYS A 368 -3.23 -20.39 28.09
C LYS A 368 -4.02 -20.13 26.82
N GLN A 369 -3.62 -20.79 25.74
CA GLN A 369 -4.38 -20.78 24.50
C GLN A 369 -5.59 -21.72 24.62
N PRO A 370 -6.75 -21.36 24.06
CA PRO A 370 -7.85 -22.31 23.86
C PRO A 370 -7.41 -23.52 23.03
N GLU A 371 -8.01 -24.67 23.28
CA GLU A 371 -7.72 -25.89 22.55
C GLU A 371 -7.94 -25.69 21.03
N GLY A 372 -6.97 -26.13 20.23
CA GLY A 372 -7.03 -26.01 18.76
C GLY A 372 -6.67 -24.63 18.19
N ALA A 373 -6.47 -23.60 19.01
CA ALA A 373 -6.08 -22.27 18.53
C ALA A 373 -4.72 -22.29 17.83
N LYS A 374 -4.64 -21.70 16.64
CA LYS A 374 -3.41 -21.61 15.83
C LYS A 374 -2.95 -20.16 15.68
N PRO A 375 -1.65 -19.85 15.83
CA PRO A 375 -1.14 -18.51 15.60
C PRO A 375 -1.23 -18.11 14.12
N LEU A 376 -1.33 -16.82 13.86
CA LEU A 376 -1.21 -16.27 12.50
C LEU A 376 0.25 -16.34 12.01
N GLY A 377 0.41 -16.47 10.70
CA GLY A 377 1.69 -16.45 9.99
C GLY A 377 2.16 -15.06 9.57
N VAL A 378 3.25 -15.03 8.79
CA VAL A 378 3.84 -13.80 8.21
C VAL A 378 4.24 -12.81 9.32
N TRP A 379 3.72 -11.57 9.32
CA TRP A 379 4.17 -10.52 10.24
C TRP A 379 3.50 -10.57 11.62
N ASP A 380 2.56 -11.50 11.82
CA ASP A 380 1.94 -11.79 13.11
C ASP A 380 2.48 -13.06 13.78
N THR A 381 3.55 -13.63 13.23
CA THR A 381 4.27 -14.73 13.86
C THR A 381 4.85 -14.32 15.21
N GLN A 382 5.09 -15.31 16.05
CA GLN A 382 5.50 -15.13 17.44
C GLN A 382 6.77 -14.29 17.61
N ASP A 383 7.80 -14.51 16.78
CA ASP A 383 9.06 -13.77 16.89
C ASP A 383 9.03 -12.38 16.23
N THR A 384 7.94 -12.04 15.51
CA THR A 384 7.84 -10.79 14.76
C THR A 384 7.40 -9.61 15.63
N LYS A 385 8.09 -8.48 15.46
CA LYS A 385 7.92 -7.25 16.25
C LYS A 385 6.67 -6.44 15.90
N LEU A 386 6.01 -6.75 14.78
CA LEU A 386 4.75 -6.13 14.35
C LEU A 386 3.50 -6.92 14.81
N ARG A 387 3.66 -8.07 15.46
CA ARG A 387 2.54 -8.95 15.82
C ARG A 387 1.42 -8.22 16.58
N GLY A 388 0.18 -8.55 16.27
CA GLY A 388 -1.03 -7.91 16.80
C GLY A 388 -1.64 -6.85 15.89
N HIS A 389 -0.94 -6.42 14.83
CA HIS A 389 -1.48 -5.45 13.88
C HIS A 389 -2.68 -6.02 13.10
N ALA A 390 -2.63 -7.31 12.73
CA ALA A 390 -3.75 -7.97 12.06
C ALA A 390 -5.00 -8.04 12.94
N THR A 391 -4.84 -8.16 14.25
CA THR A 391 -5.97 -8.16 15.21
C THR A 391 -6.76 -6.85 15.14
N GLY A 392 -6.06 -5.72 15.03
CA GLY A 392 -6.70 -4.41 14.87
C GLY A 392 -7.47 -4.29 13.55
N HIS A 393 -6.83 -4.64 12.44
CA HIS A 393 -7.50 -4.70 11.12
C HIS A 393 -8.71 -5.64 11.13
N TYR A 394 -8.59 -6.79 11.80
CA TYR A 394 -9.67 -7.77 11.92
C TYR A 394 -10.86 -7.22 12.68
N LEU A 395 -10.64 -6.49 13.80
CA LEU A 395 -11.70 -5.81 14.56
C LEU A 395 -12.47 -4.81 13.67
N THR A 396 -11.76 -3.98 12.91
CA THR A 396 -12.39 -3.07 11.94
C THR A 396 -13.18 -3.82 10.88
N ALA A 397 -12.60 -4.86 10.29
CA ALA A 397 -13.24 -5.63 9.22
C ALA A 397 -14.51 -6.34 9.70
N ILE A 398 -14.51 -6.96 10.89
CA ILE A 398 -15.73 -7.60 11.43
C ILE A 398 -16.79 -6.58 11.86
N ALA A 399 -16.40 -5.39 12.31
CA ALA A 399 -17.33 -4.29 12.60
C ALA A 399 -18.01 -3.77 11.32
N GLN A 400 -17.24 -3.57 10.26
CA GLN A 400 -17.75 -3.20 8.95
C GLN A 400 -18.61 -4.29 8.34
N ALA A 401 -18.20 -5.56 8.45
CA ALA A 401 -18.98 -6.71 7.99
C ALA A 401 -20.31 -6.84 8.74
N TYR A 402 -20.32 -6.67 10.07
CA TYR A 402 -21.54 -6.64 10.87
C TYR A 402 -22.53 -5.56 10.39
N ALA A 403 -22.04 -4.35 10.14
CA ALA A 403 -22.87 -3.25 9.65
C ALA A 403 -23.34 -3.48 8.20
N GLY A 404 -22.46 -3.94 7.32
CA GLY A 404 -22.73 -4.11 5.89
C GLY A 404 -23.50 -5.37 5.51
N THR A 405 -23.65 -6.35 6.40
CA THR A 405 -24.36 -7.62 6.15
C THR A 405 -25.77 -7.65 6.73
N GLY A 406 -26.40 -6.50 6.98
CA GLY A 406 -27.76 -6.42 7.52
C GLY A 406 -28.82 -7.18 6.70
N TYR A 407 -28.55 -7.45 5.42
CA TYR A 407 -29.37 -8.27 4.50
C TYR A 407 -29.32 -9.78 4.77
N ASP A 408 -28.31 -10.27 5.50
CA ASP A 408 -28.15 -11.66 5.91
C ASP A 408 -27.99 -11.74 7.43
N LYS A 409 -29.07 -12.11 8.12
CA LYS A 409 -29.10 -12.16 9.58
C LYS A 409 -28.19 -13.23 10.17
N ALA A 410 -27.89 -14.31 9.44
CA ALA A 410 -26.98 -15.34 9.92
C ALA A 410 -25.53 -14.85 9.89
N LEU A 411 -25.12 -14.20 8.80
CA LEU A 411 -23.81 -13.56 8.71
C LEU A 411 -23.66 -12.42 9.72
N GLN A 412 -24.67 -11.55 9.83
CA GLN A 412 -24.66 -10.47 10.82
C GLN A 412 -24.52 -11.01 12.25
N ALA A 413 -25.25 -12.07 12.61
CA ALA A 413 -25.13 -12.72 13.91
C ALA A 413 -23.75 -13.38 14.13
N ASN A 414 -23.15 -13.96 13.09
CA ASN A 414 -21.79 -14.51 13.14
C ASN A 414 -20.76 -13.41 13.49
N PHE A 415 -20.80 -12.27 12.78
CA PHE A 415 -19.87 -11.17 13.05
C PHE A 415 -20.12 -10.50 14.40
N SER A 416 -21.39 -10.40 14.84
CA SER A 416 -21.71 -9.93 16.19
C SER A 416 -21.05 -10.78 17.28
N LYS A 417 -21.20 -12.12 17.19
CA LYS A 417 -20.55 -13.06 18.13
C LYS A 417 -19.02 -12.95 18.11
N LYS A 418 -18.41 -12.80 16.92
CA LYS A 418 -16.97 -12.60 16.78
C LYS A 418 -16.52 -11.30 17.46
N MET A 419 -17.22 -10.18 17.23
CA MET A 419 -16.91 -8.90 17.88
C MET A 419 -16.99 -9.01 19.41
N GLU A 420 -18.08 -9.59 19.92
CA GLU A 420 -18.26 -9.77 21.36
C GLU A 420 -17.13 -10.62 21.97
N TYR A 421 -16.79 -11.74 21.32
CA TYR A 421 -15.72 -12.62 21.78
C TYR A 421 -14.35 -11.94 21.80
N MET A 422 -14.02 -11.22 20.72
CA MET A 422 -12.78 -10.46 20.60
C MET A 422 -12.68 -9.38 21.69
N VAL A 423 -13.73 -8.57 21.84
CA VAL A 423 -13.76 -7.47 22.82
C VAL A 423 -13.71 -8.01 24.25
N ASN A 424 -14.48 -9.06 24.58
CA ASN A 424 -14.45 -9.63 25.93
C ASN A 424 -13.07 -10.20 26.28
N SER A 425 -12.43 -10.92 25.35
CA SER A 425 -11.07 -11.45 25.56
C SER A 425 -10.04 -10.35 25.75
N LEU A 426 -10.05 -9.32 24.90
CA LEU A 426 -9.15 -8.17 25.05
C LEU A 426 -9.45 -7.37 26.32
N TYR A 427 -10.73 -7.27 26.71
CA TYR A 427 -11.14 -6.59 27.93
C TYR A 427 -10.52 -7.27 29.16
N GLU A 428 -10.67 -8.59 29.27
CA GLU A 428 -10.11 -9.37 30.37
C GLU A 428 -8.59 -9.19 30.47
N LEU A 429 -7.87 -9.30 29.35
CA LEU A 429 -6.42 -9.08 29.31
C LEU A 429 -6.04 -7.65 29.71
N SER A 430 -6.79 -6.64 29.24
CA SER A 430 -6.54 -5.23 29.57
C SER A 430 -6.67 -4.94 31.07
N LYS A 431 -7.49 -5.73 31.79
CA LYS A 431 -7.68 -5.59 33.24
C LYS A 431 -6.52 -6.17 34.05
N LEU A 432 -5.66 -6.98 33.44
CA LEU A 432 -4.50 -7.55 34.12
C LEU A 432 -3.35 -6.54 34.25
N SER A 433 -3.19 -5.65 33.26
CA SER A 433 -2.02 -4.78 33.19
C SER A 433 -1.96 -3.77 34.33
N GLY A 434 -0.79 -3.66 34.95
CA GLY A 434 -0.53 -2.71 36.04
C GLY A 434 -1.33 -2.98 37.31
N ARG A 435 -1.69 -4.24 37.57
CA ARG A 435 -2.40 -4.67 38.79
C ARG A 435 -1.72 -5.89 39.40
N ALA A 436 -1.81 -6.02 40.73
CA ALA A 436 -1.25 -7.16 41.44
C ALA A 436 -1.79 -8.49 40.90
N LYS A 437 -0.89 -9.43 40.63
CA LYS A 437 -1.25 -10.81 40.22
C LYS A 437 -1.95 -11.56 41.36
N GLU A 438 -1.52 -11.30 42.59
CA GLU A 438 -2.02 -11.88 43.85
C GLU A 438 -2.22 -10.75 44.87
N ALA A 439 -3.05 -10.95 45.89
CA ALA A 439 -3.50 -9.88 46.79
C ALA A 439 -2.37 -9.12 47.53
N SER A 440 -1.20 -9.74 47.71
CA SER A 440 -0.02 -9.17 48.38
C SER A 440 1.19 -8.96 47.45
N GLY A 441 1.03 -9.15 46.13
CA GLY A 441 2.12 -9.03 45.17
C GLY A 441 2.50 -7.58 44.85
N THR A 442 3.79 -7.32 44.61
CA THR A 442 4.27 -6.03 44.08
C THR A 442 3.89 -5.88 42.61
N TYR A 443 3.57 -4.67 42.20
CA TYR A 443 3.13 -4.34 40.84
C TYR A 443 3.42 -2.88 40.50
N VAL A 444 3.40 -2.54 39.21
CA VAL A 444 3.59 -1.17 38.73
C VAL A 444 2.39 -0.73 37.91
N SER A 445 1.57 0.14 38.50
CA SER A 445 0.38 0.73 37.85
C SER A 445 0.70 1.95 37.00
N ASP A 446 1.79 2.67 37.30
CA ASP A 446 2.19 3.87 36.57
C ASP A 446 2.81 3.49 35.21
N PRO A 447 2.21 3.91 34.07
CA PRO A 447 2.76 3.69 32.73
C PRO A 447 4.18 4.21 32.54
N THR A 448 4.63 5.20 33.32
CA THR A 448 5.95 5.82 33.19
C THR A 448 7.05 5.09 33.97
N ALA A 449 6.67 4.22 34.91
CA ALA A 449 7.59 3.54 35.83
C ALA A 449 7.80 2.04 35.51
N VAL A 450 7.43 1.59 34.30
CA VAL A 450 7.62 0.21 33.85
C VAL A 450 9.08 -0.21 34.10
N PRO A 451 9.36 -1.30 34.83
CA PRO A 451 10.73 -1.74 35.12
C PRO A 451 11.30 -2.57 33.97
N TYR A 452 12.61 -2.82 33.99
CA TYR A 452 13.21 -3.86 33.14
C TYR A 452 12.60 -5.24 33.43
N GLY A 453 12.63 -6.11 32.42
CA GLY A 453 12.22 -7.51 32.60
C GLY A 453 13.10 -8.23 33.63
N SER A 454 12.55 -9.26 34.27
CA SER A 454 13.30 -10.08 35.23
C SER A 454 14.61 -10.59 34.62
N GLY A 455 15.73 -10.39 35.33
CA GLY A 455 17.07 -10.79 34.88
C GLY A 455 17.67 -9.92 33.78
N LYS A 456 17.01 -8.82 33.37
CA LYS A 456 17.51 -7.89 32.34
C LYS A 456 17.99 -6.59 32.98
N SER A 457 19.04 -5.99 32.39
CA SER A 457 19.57 -4.68 32.76
C SER A 457 19.22 -3.57 31.76
N VAL A 458 18.56 -3.93 30.65
CA VAL A 458 18.12 -3.03 29.57
C VAL A 458 16.76 -3.48 29.04
N TYR A 459 16.03 -2.57 28.37
CA TYR A 459 14.88 -2.96 27.57
C TYR A 459 15.33 -3.64 26.28
N ASP A 460 14.65 -4.71 25.90
CA ASP A 460 14.87 -5.38 24.62
C ASP A 460 13.54 -5.85 24.02
N SER A 461 13.56 -6.13 22.73
CA SER A 461 12.44 -6.62 21.95
C SER A 461 12.60 -8.11 21.62
N ASP A 462 13.16 -8.89 22.54
CA ASP A 462 13.20 -10.34 22.44
C ASP A 462 11.80 -10.91 22.67
N LEU A 463 11.17 -11.34 21.58
CA LEU A 463 9.81 -11.88 21.56
C LEU A 463 9.77 -13.41 21.49
N SER A 464 10.95 -14.07 21.52
CA SER A 464 11.07 -15.52 21.54
C SER A 464 10.50 -16.14 22.81
N GLU A 465 10.16 -17.42 22.80
CA GLU A 465 9.62 -18.13 23.97
C GLU A 465 10.48 -18.01 25.21
N ALA A 466 11.81 -18.06 25.05
CA ALA A 466 12.74 -17.96 26.15
C ALA A 466 13.00 -16.51 26.61
N GLY A 467 12.73 -15.52 25.75
CA GLY A 467 13.14 -14.13 25.97
C GLY A 467 12.01 -13.15 26.29
N ILE A 468 10.78 -13.48 25.90
CA ILE A 468 9.61 -12.64 26.15
C ILE A 468 9.31 -12.54 27.64
N ARG A 469 9.11 -11.31 28.13
CA ARG A 469 8.59 -11.08 29.48
C ARG A 469 7.06 -11.17 29.49
N SER A 470 6.48 -11.73 30.55
CA SER A 470 5.02 -11.85 30.74
C SER A 470 4.57 -11.32 32.10
N ASP A 471 5.35 -10.41 32.69
CA ASP A 471 5.11 -9.77 33.98
C ASP A 471 4.14 -8.59 33.86
N TYR A 472 2.98 -8.83 33.25
CA TYR A 472 1.98 -7.81 32.89
C TYR A 472 1.52 -6.93 34.05
N TRP A 473 1.64 -7.41 35.30
CA TRP A 473 1.37 -6.61 36.49
C TRP A 473 2.30 -5.39 36.62
N ASN A 474 3.40 -5.33 35.86
CA ASN A 474 4.36 -4.23 35.85
C ASN A 474 4.29 -3.31 34.62
N TRP A 475 3.35 -3.52 33.69
CA TRP A 475 3.35 -2.79 32.41
C TRP A 475 2.56 -1.47 32.44
N GLY A 476 2.08 -1.07 33.61
CA GLY A 476 1.23 0.11 33.79
C GLY A 476 -0.24 -0.17 33.45
N LYS A 477 -1.14 0.54 34.13
CA LYS A 477 -2.58 0.41 33.95
C LYS A 477 -2.99 0.85 32.55
N GLY A 478 -3.88 0.08 31.93
CA GLY A 478 -4.44 0.39 30.60
C GLY A 478 -3.62 -0.10 29.42
N PHE A 479 -2.42 -0.63 29.63
CA PHE A 479 -1.64 -1.22 28.55
C PHE A 479 -2.27 -2.52 28.05
N ILE A 480 -2.39 -2.63 26.72
CA ILE A 480 -2.67 -3.88 26.04
C ILE A 480 -2.04 -3.84 24.63
N SER A 481 -1.30 -4.88 24.32
CA SER A 481 -0.71 -5.15 23.01
C SER A 481 -0.39 -6.64 22.93
N ALA A 482 -0.08 -7.13 21.73
CA ALA A 482 0.42 -8.48 21.51
C ALA A 482 1.91 -8.63 21.87
N TYR A 483 2.55 -7.61 22.42
CA TYR A 483 3.92 -7.66 22.93
C TYR A 483 4.08 -6.75 24.16
N PRO A 484 5.11 -6.98 25.01
CA PRO A 484 5.41 -6.15 26.18
C PRO A 484 5.73 -4.68 25.80
N PRO A 485 5.65 -3.73 26.75
CA PRO A 485 5.81 -2.30 26.48
C PRO A 485 7.21 -1.88 25.99
N ASP A 486 8.21 -2.76 26.08
CA ASP A 486 9.62 -2.49 25.83
C ASP A 486 9.87 -1.80 24.48
N GLN A 487 9.19 -2.20 23.39
CA GLN A 487 9.37 -1.54 22.09
C GLN A 487 9.03 -0.03 22.10
N PHE A 488 8.02 0.38 22.87
CA PHE A 488 7.65 1.79 23.01
C PHE A 488 8.76 2.56 23.74
N ILE A 489 9.24 1.99 24.85
CA ILE A 489 10.31 2.58 25.67
C ILE A 489 11.62 2.65 24.89
N MET A 490 11.95 1.62 24.13
CA MET A 490 13.11 1.59 23.24
C MET A 490 13.03 2.68 22.16
N LEU A 491 11.85 2.89 21.57
CA LEU A 491 11.65 3.95 20.57
C LEU A 491 11.83 5.35 21.18
N GLU A 492 11.29 5.58 22.38
CA GLU A 492 11.51 6.82 23.14
C GLU A 492 13.00 7.07 23.42
N ASN A 493 13.82 6.01 23.45
CA ASN A 493 15.28 6.05 23.62
C ASN A 493 16.05 5.90 22.28
N GLY A 494 15.39 6.11 21.14
CA GLY A 494 16.04 6.22 19.83
C GLY A 494 16.28 4.91 19.07
N ALA A 495 15.67 3.80 19.50
CA ALA A 495 15.76 2.52 18.80
C ALA A 495 15.32 2.61 17.33
N LYS A 496 15.98 1.83 16.48
CA LYS A 496 15.79 1.83 15.03
C LYS A 496 15.04 0.59 14.55
N TYR A 497 14.60 0.64 13.30
CA TYR A 497 13.88 -0.45 12.69
C TYR A 497 14.79 -1.67 12.45
N GLY A 498 14.28 -2.86 12.75
CA GLY A 498 14.88 -4.13 12.35
C GLY A 498 14.51 -5.31 13.25
N GLY A 499 15.09 -6.48 12.96
CA GLY A 499 14.76 -7.75 13.62
C GLY A 499 15.54 -8.06 14.90
N GLN A 500 16.61 -7.32 15.21
CA GLN A 500 17.47 -7.59 16.37
C GLN A 500 16.81 -7.21 17.70
N LYS A 501 17.32 -7.76 18.82
CA LYS A 501 16.76 -7.52 20.17
C LYS A 501 16.85 -6.06 20.63
N ASN A 502 17.77 -5.26 20.07
CA ASN A 502 17.90 -3.83 20.32
C ASN A 502 17.18 -2.95 19.29
N GLN A 503 16.38 -3.56 18.41
CA GLN A 503 15.62 -2.88 17.35
C GLN A 503 14.12 -3.07 17.56
N VAL A 504 13.29 -2.24 16.93
CA VAL A 504 11.83 -2.27 17.06
C VAL A 504 11.16 -2.32 15.70
N TRP A 505 9.86 -2.58 15.65
CA TRP A 505 9.07 -2.46 14.42
C TRP A 505 7.75 -1.75 14.70
N ALA A 506 7.68 -0.47 14.32
CA ALA A 506 6.47 0.35 14.28
C ALA A 506 5.48 0.15 15.46
N PRO A 507 5.90 0.29 16.72
CA PRO A 507 5.07 -0.12 17.85
C PRO A 507 3.76 0.68 17.96
N TYR A 508 3.76 1.96 17.56
CA TYR A 508 2.56 2.80 17.53
C TYR A 508 1.66 2.52 16.32
N TYR A 509 2.19 2.01 15.19
CA TYR A 509 1.35 1.54 14.07
C TYR A 509 0.42 0.40 14.51
N THR A 510 0.95 -0.57 15.24
CA THR A 510 0.20 -1.71 15.77
C THR A 510 -0.87 -1.23 16.75
N LEU A 511 -0.49 -0.35 17.68
CA LEU A 511 -1.42 0.23 18.64
C LEU A 511 -2.56 1.01 17.96
N HIS A 512 -2.24 1.75 16.90
CA HIS A 512 -3.24 2.43 16.07
C HIS A 512 -4.27 1.44 15.51
N LYS A 513 -3.88 0.30 14.95
CA LYS A 513 -4.84 -0.66 14.39
C LYS A 513 -5.80 -1.18 15.46
N ILE A 514 -5.27 -1.53 16.62
CA ILE A 514 -6.07 -2.03 17.74
C ILE A 514 -7.04 -0.94 18.20
N LEU A 515 -6.58 0.28 18.37
CA LEU A 515 -7.39 1.43 18.80
C LEU A 515 -8.50 1.75 17.80
N ALA A 516 -8.16 1.81 16.49
CA ALA A 516 -9.13 2.04 15.43
C ALA A 516 -10.20 0.94 15.39
N GLY A 517 -9.80 -0.33 15.45
CA GLY A 517 -10.72 -1.47 15.47
C GLY A 517 -11.66 -1.49 16.67
N LEU A 518 -11.16 -1.16 17.87
CA LEU A 518 -12.01 -1.05 19.07
C LEU A 518 -13.03 0.09 18.96
N MET A 519 -12.63 1.24 18.41
CA MET A 519 -13.55 2.35 18.17
C MET A 519 -14.57 2.02 17.08
N ASP A 520 -14.18 1.30 16.03
CA ASP A 520 -15.11 0.84 14.98
C ASP A 520 -16.16 -0.10 15.56
N VAL A 521 -15.77 -1.06 16.41
CA VAL A 521 -16.72 -1.92 17.14
C VAL A 521 -17.64 -1.08 18.02
N TYR A 522 -17.12 -0.09 18.76
CA TYR A 522 -17.95 0.80 19.58
C TYR A 522 -18.97 1.58 18.76
N GLU A 523 -18.57 2.21 17.66
CA GLU A 523 -19.46 3.05 16.86
C GLU A 523 -20.58 2.24 16.17
N VAL A 524 -20.32 0.99 15.76
CA VAL A 524 -21.36 0.16 15.10
C VAL A 524 -22.27 -0.59 16.07
N SER A 525 -21.81 -0.88 17.31
CA SER A 525 -22.54 -1.75 18.25
C SER A 525 -22.88 -1.10 19.60
N GLY A 526 -22.27 0.04 19.93
CA GLY A 526 -22.36 0.66 21.25
C GLY A 526 -21.58 -0.06 22.36
N ASN A 527 -20.72 -1.03 22.04
CA ASN A 527 -20.01 -1.86 23.01
C ASN A 527 -19.09 -1.03 23.94
N LYS A 528 -19.53 -0.83 25.18
CA LYS A 528 -18.83 0.00 26.17
C LYS A 528 -17.49 -0.58 26.64
N LYS A 529 -17.33 -1.91 26.62
CA LYS A 529 -16.03 -2.54 26.93
C LYS A 529 -14.99 -2.18 25.86
N ALA A 530 -15.38 -2.16 24.58
CA ALA A 530 -14.48 -1.75 23.50
C ALA A 530 -13.98 -0.31 23.70
N LEU A 531 -14.90 0.61 24.04
CA LEU A 531 -14.54 1.99 24.36
C LEU A 531 -13.65 2.09 25.61
N GLU A 532 -13.91 1.29 26.65
CA GLU A 532 -13.11 1.30 27.88
C GLU A 532 -11.67 0.79 27.65
N ILE A 533 -11.48 -0.19 26.76
CA ILE A 533 -10.14 -0.62 26.36
C ILE A 533 -9.45 0.51 25.59
N ALA A 534 -10.15 1.12 24.62
CA ALA A 534 -9.62 2.22 23.81
C ALA A 534 -9.18 3.42 24.68
N THR A 535 -9.98 3.81 25.68
CA THR A 535 -9.62 4.89 26.61
C THR A 535 -8.46 4.49 27.52
N GLY A 536 -8.44 3.26 28.04
CA GLY A 536 -7.33 2.74 28.84
C GLY A 536 -5.99 2.72 28.10
N MET A 537 -6.00 2.26 26.84
CA MET A 537 -4.83 2.32 25.96
C MET A 537 -4.36 3.75 25.75
N SER A 538 -5.30 4.66 25.52
CA SER A 538 -5.00 6.07 25.24
C SER A 538 -4.49 6.81 26.45
N ASP A 539 -4.97 6.47 27.65
CA ASP A 539 -4.46 6.98 28.93
C ASP A 539 -3.02 6.54 29.17
N TRP A 540 -2.70 5.27 28.86
CA TRP A 540 -1.34 4.75 28.93
C TRP A 540 -0.39 5.50 27.98
N VAL A 541 -0.82 5.73 26.74
CA VAL A 541 -0.04 6.49 25.73
C VAL A 541 0.16 7.94 26.18
N TYR A 542 -0.91 8.59 26.66
CA TYR A 542 -0.84 9.98 27.13
C TYR A 542 0.14 10.11 28.30
N ALA A 543 0.08 9.21 29.28
CA ALA A 543 0.96 9.23 30.44
C ALA A 543 2.44 9.15 30.03
N ARG A 544 2.78 8.28 29.08
CA ARG A 544 4.16 8.13 28.59
C ARG A 544 4.60 9.29 27.70
N LEU A 545 3.90 9.54 26.60
CA LEU A 545 4.33 10.54 25.61
C LEU A 545 4.36 11.96 26.18
N SER A 546 3.59 12.26 27.23
CA SER A 546 3.66 13.55 27.93
C SER A 546 4.97 13.78 28.68
N GLN A 547 5.75 12.73 28.95
CA GLN A 547 7.10 12.84 29.55
C GLN A 547 8.22 12.94 28.52
N VAL A 548 7.92 12.71 27.24
CA VAL A 548 8.92 12.68 26.17
C VAL A 548 9.21 14.11 25.70
N PRO A 549 10.49 14.56 25.69
CA PRO A 549 10.84 15.88 25.18
C PRO A 549 10.43 16.06 23.71
N GLN A 550 10.05 17.28 23.34
CA GLN A 550 9.58 17.59 21.98
C GLN A 550 10.61 17.22 20.90
N GLU A 551 11.90 17.46 21.12
CA GLU A 551 12.96 17.07 20.18
C GLU A 551 13.01 15.55 19.98
N THR A 552 12.82 14.77 21.04
CA THR A 552 12.74 13.31 20.97
C THR A 552 11.52 12.87 20.16
N LEU A 553 10.34 13.47 20.37
CA LEU A 553 9.15 13.19 19.56
C LEU A 553 9.39 13.47 18.07
N ILE A 554 10.01 14.62 17.75
CA ILE A 554 10.40 14.96 16.37
C ILE A 554 11.30 13.88 15.78
N ASN A 555 12.33 13.45 16.52
CA ASN A 555 13.25 12.40 16.07
C ASN A 555 12.58 11.03 15.91
N MET A 556 11.67 10.67 16.82
CA MET A 556 10.89 9.43 16.76
C MET A 556 10.08 9.39 15.47
N TRP A 557 9.21 10.38 15.22
CA TRP A 557 8.28 10.39 14.09
C TRP A 557 8.94 10.50 12.71
N ASN A 558 10.18 11.00 12.67
CA ASN A 558 10.99 11.06 11.45
C ASN A 558 11.88 9.82 11.24
N THR A 559 11.91 8.88 12.19
CA THR A 559 12.69 7.64 12.04
C THR A 559 11.96 6.67 11.10
N TYR A 560 12.69 6.18 10.08
CA TYR A 560 12.19 5.21 9.10
C TYR A 560 11.65 3.94 9.79
N ILE A 561 10.37 3.64 9.54
CA ILE A 561 9.57 2.50 10.02
C ILE A 561 9.45 2.36 11.55
N ALA A 562 10.53 2.48 12.33
CA ALA A 562 10.43 2.46 13.79
C ALA A 562 9.56 3.60 14.34
N GLY A 563 9.63 4.77 13.69
CA GLY A 563 8.80 5.93 13.98
C GLY A 563 7.38 5.88 13.39
N GLU A 564 7.03 4.81 12.69
CA GLU A 564 5.70 4.69 12.09
C GLU A 564 4.63 4.51 13.16
N PHE A 565 3.71 5.48 13.22
CA PHE A 565 2.58 5.47 14.13
C PHE A 565 1.23 5.27 13.43
N GLY A 566 1.23 5.00 12.11
CA GLY A 566 0.01 4.98 11.32
C GLY A 566 -0.82 6.26 11.52
N GLY A 567 -2.10 6.12 11.86
CA GLY A 567 -3.02 7.21 12.16
C GLY A 567 -3.28 7.38 13.66
N MET A 568 -2.27 7.29 14.53
CA MET A 568 -2.46 7.55 15.96
C MET A 568 -3.02 8.96 16.25
N ASN A 569 -2.59 9.97 15.48
CA ASN A 569 -3.17 11.32 15.55
C ASN A 569 -4.66 11.32 15.19
N GLU A 570 -5.05 10.61 14.12
CA GLU A 570 -6.46 10.40 13.75
C GLU A 570 -7.24 9.71 14.86
N ALA A 571 -6.71 8.60 15.38
CA ALA A 571 -7.41 7.78 16.36
C ALA A 571 -7.64 8.53 17.68
N MET A 572 -6.64 9.31 18.14
CA MET A 572 -6.74 10.15 19.33
C MET A 572 -7.69 11.33 19.13
N ALA A 573 -7.69 11.97 17.96
CA ALA A 573 -8.64 13.03 17.62
C ALA A 573 -10.08 12.51 17.53
N ARG A 574 -10.28 11.33 16.95
CA ARG A 574 -11.57 10.62 16.92
C ARG A 574 -12.03 10.25 18.33
N LEU A 575 -11.15 9.76 19.19
CA LEU A 575 -11.49 9.45 20.58
C LEU A 575 -11.88 10.71 21.36
N TYR A 576 -11.22 11.84 21.14
CA TYR A 576 -11.65 13.14 21.65
C TYR A 576 -13.07 13.48 21.20
N ARG A 577 -13.40 13.30 19.92
CA ARG A 577 -14.75 13.52 19.40
C ARG A 577 -15.80 12.61 20.06
N ILE A 578 -15.43 11.38 20.41
CA ILE A 578 -16.32 10.41 21.07
C ILE A 578 -16.55 10.75 22.55
N THR A 579 -15.52 11.21 23.26
CA THR A 579 -15.51 11.31 24.73
C THR A 579 -15.57 12.74 25.27
N GLY A 580 -15.11 13.72 24.50
CA GLY A 580 -14.93 15.12 24.93
C GLY A 580 -13.72 15.36 25.83
N GLU A 581 -12.90 14.35 26.16
CA GLU A 581 -11.78 14.51 27.08
C GLU A 581 -10.57 15.18 26.41
N GLN A 582 -10.21 16.38 26.86
CA GLN A 582 -9.16 17.22 26.27
C GLN A 582 -7.78 16.55 26.18
N LYS A 583 -7.47 15.64 27.11
CA LYS A 583 -6.20 14.90 27.10
C LYS A 583 -6.00 14.13 25.79
N TYR A 584 -7.05 13.59 25.17
CA TYR A 584 -6.91 12.85 23.91
C TYR A 584 -6.59 13.77 22.72
N LEU A 585 -7.15 14.98 22.69
CA LEU A 585 -6.73 15.99 21.71
C LEU A 585 -5.27 16.38 21.93
N LYS A 586 -4.85 16.54 23.18
CA LYS A 586 -3.44 16.80 23.51
C LYS A 586 -2.54 15.64 23.07
N THR A 587 -2.94 14.39 23.31
CA THR A 587 -2.22 13.21 22.83
C THR A 587 -2.11 13.19 21.32
N ALA A 588 -3.19 13.53 20.60
CA ALA A 588 -3.17 13.59 19.14
C ALA A 588 -2.10 14.58 18.62
N GLN A 589 -1.92 15.72 19.28
CA GLN A 589 -0.87 16.71 18.97
C GLN A 589 0.55 16.19 19.25
N LEU A 590 0.72 15.27 20.21
CA LEU A 590 2.03 14.66 20.47
C LEU A 590 2.50 13.77 19.31
N PHE A 591 1.58 13.34 18.43
CA PHE A 591 1.85 12.60 17.20
C PHE A 591 2.04 13.51 15.97
N ASP A 592 2.08 14.83 16.11
CA ASP A 592 2.36 15.70 14.97
C ASP A 592 3.77 15.44 14.44
N ASN A 593 3.85 15.06 13.16
CA ASN A 593 5.12 14.97 12.46
C ASN A 593 5.57 16.38 12.04
N ILE A 594 6.06 17.15 13.03
CA ILE A 594 6.40 18.57 12.89
C ILE A 594 7.26 18.83 11.66
N LYS A 595 8.29 17.99 11.39
CA LYS A 595 9.19 18.17 10.24
C LYS A 595 8.44 18.09 8.90
N VAL A 596 7.55 17.12 8.73
CA VAL A 596 6.82 16.96 7.46
C VAL A 596 5.66 17.95 7.36
N PHE A 597 4.89 18.12 8.44
CA PHE A 597 3.68 18.94 8.43
C PHE A 597 3.99 20.43 8.43
N PHE A 598 4.93 20.86 9.27
CA PHE A 598 5.16 22.27 9.62
C PHE A 598 6.60 22.73 9.37
N GLY A 599 7.52 21.81 9.07
CA GLY A 599 8.94 22.05 8.81
C GLY A 599 9.75 22.25 10.10
N ASP A 600 9.21 23.01 11.05
CA ASP A 600 9.82 23.36 12.32
C ASP A 600 8.76 23.63 13.39
N THR A 601 9.19 23.86 14.64
CA THR A 601 8.31 24.13 15.79
C THR A 601 7.65 25.51 15.74
N ALA A 602 8.12 26.42 14.87
CA ALA A 602 7.50 27.72 14.63
C ALA A 602 6.46 27.68 13.50
N HIS A 603 6.30 26.53 12.85
CA HIS A 603 5.41 26.30 11.71
C HIS A 603 5.68 27.25 10.55
N SER A 604 6.96 27.57 10.32
CA SER A 604 7.37 28.52 9.28
C SER A 604 7.41 27.90 7.87
N HIS A 605 7.34 26.57 7.78
CA HIS A 605 7.61 25.80 6.57
C HIS A 605 6.71 24.54 6.49
N GLY A 606 7.23 23.40 6.03
CA GLY A 606 6.50 22.15 5.82
C GLY A 606 5.33 22.20 4.83
N LEU A 607 4.56 21.11 4.86
CA LEU A 607 3.45 20.88 3.95
C LEU A 607 2.28 21.84 4.18
N ALA A 608 2.11 22.37 5.39
CA ALA A 608 1.15 23.44 5.68
C ALA A 608 1.40 24.69 4.83
N LYS A 609 2.65 24.93 4.40
CA LYS A 609 3.05 26.01 3.49
C LYS A 609 3.26 25.55 2.04
N ASN A 610 2.70 24.39 1.69
CA ASN A 610 2.78 23.75 0.37
C ASN A 610 4.20 23.33 -0.06
N VAL A 611 5.10 23.11 0.90
CA VAL A 611 6.45 22.59 0.62
C VAL A 611 6.48 21.08 0.65
N ASP A 612 7.11 20.47 -0.34
CA ASP A 612 7.16 19.01 -0.53
C ASP A 612 8.37 18.40 0.20
N LEU A 613 8.17 18.07 1.47
CA LEU A 613 9.18 17.47 2.36
C LEU A 613 9.05 15.94 2.51
N PHE A 614 8.17 15.29 1.72
CA PHE A 614 7.93 13.84 1.80
C PHE A 614 8.60 13.05 0.66
N ARG A 615 9.38 13.72 -0.20
CA ARG A 615 10.15 13.10 -1.28
C ARG A 615 10.99 11.92 -0.78
N GLY A 616 10.86 10.76 -1.42
CA GLY A 616 11.62 9.56 -1.05
C GLY A 616 11.26 8.92 0.28
N LEU A 617 10.29 9.45 1.03
CA LEU A 617 9.85 8.86 2.29
C LEU A 617 8.97 7.63 2.04
N HIS A 618 8.91 6.72 3.02
CA HIS A 618 8.01 5.56 2.99
C HIS A 618 6.56 6.02 2.94
N ALA A 619 5.83 5.67 1.87
CA ALA A 619 4.56 6.29 1.57
C ALA A 619 3.51 5.95 2.62
N ASN A 620 3.31 4.67 2.90
CA ASN A 620 2.28 4.23 3.83
C ASN A 620 2.61 4.54 5.31
N GLN A 621 3.86 4.89 5.64
CA GLN A 621 4.19 5.44 6.95
C GLN A 621 3.57 6.84 7.13
N HIS A 622 3.53 7.64 6.06
CA HIS A 622 3.18 9.06 6.12
C HIS A 622 1.73 9.36 5.73
N ILE A 623 1.13 8.64 4.76
CA ILE A 623 -0.25 8.91 4.31
C ILE A 623 -1.26 8.82 5.47
N PRO A 624 -1.25 7.80 6.36
CA PRO A 624 -2.16 7.77 7.51
C PRO A 624 -1.98 8.94 8.49
N GLN A 625 -0.75 9.47 8.62
CA GLN A 625 -0.51 10.66 9.45
C GLN A 625 -1.20 11.88 8.84
N ILE A 626 -1.16 12.01 7.51
CA ILE A 626 -1.86 13.06 6.76
C ILE A 626 -3.38 12.89 6.85
N VAL A 627 -3.90 11.66 6.80
CA VAL A 627 -5.32 11.39 7.10
C VAL A 627 -5.68 11.89 8.50
N GLY A 628 -4.80 11.68 9.49
CA GLY A 628 -5.03 12.23 10.82
C GLY A 628 -5.07 13.76 10.87
N SER A 629 -4.40 14.47 9.95
CA SER A 629 -4.47 15.94 9.93
C SER A 629 -5.88 16.44 9.61
N ILE A 630 -6.64 15.79 8.72
CA ILE A 630 -8.01 16.24 8.44
C ILE A 630 -8.97 15.98 9.62
N GLU A 631 -8.77 14.91 10.40
CA GLU A 631 -9.52 14.71 11.66
C GLU A 631 -9.09 15.72 12.74
N MET A 632 -7.79 16.04 12.84
CA MET A 632 -7.30 17.11 13.71
C MET A 632 -7.94 18.46 13.36
N TYR A 633 -8.08 18.78 12.08
CA TYR A 633 -8.80 19.98 11.64
C TYR A 633 -10.27 19.93 12.07
N ARG A 634 -10.95 18.79 11.91
CA ARG A 634 -12.37 18.60 12.29
C ARG A 634 -12.63 18.97 13.75
N VAL A 635 -11.71 18.65 14.65
CA VAL A 635 -11.90 18.83 16.09
C VAL A 635 -11.27 20.11 16.66
N SER A 636 -10.26 20.68 15.99
CA SER A 636 -9.54 21.88 16.46
C SER A 636 -9.89 23.16 15.69
N ASN A 637 -10.42 23.04 14.47
CA ASN A 637 -10.57 24.13 13.50
C ASN A 637 -9.25 24.86 13.15
N ASN A 638 -8.08 24.30 13.44
CA ASN A 638 -6.80 24.92 13.08
C ASN A 638 -6.54 24.77 11.56
N PRO A 639 -6.51 25.88 10.78
CA PRO A 639 -6.36 25.85 9.33
C PRO A 639 -5.12 25.12 8.80
N GLU A 640 -4.03 25.06 9.58
CA GLU A 640 -2.79 24.43 9.11
C GLU A 640 -2.96 22.94 8.86
N TYR A 641 -3.75 22.25 9.68
CA TYR A 641 -4.02 20.82 9.48
C TYR A 641 -4.82 20.54 8.21
N TYR A 642 -5.78 21.42 7.85
CA TYR A 642 -6.48 21.33 6.57
C TYR A 642 -5.51 21.53 5.40
N LYS A 643 -4.61 22.51 5.52
CA LYS A 643 -3.59 22.77 4.48
C LYS A 643 -2.63 21.61 4.31
N VAL A 644 -2.22 20.93 5.38
CA VAL A 644 -1.40 19.71 5.32
C VAL A 644 -2.11 18.66 4.46
N ALA A 645 -3.37 18.32 4.77
CA ALA A 645 -4.16 17.34 4.04
C ALA A 645 -4.36 17.73 2.57
N ASP A 646 -4.80 18.97 2.31
CA ASP A 646 -5.15 19.43 0.97
C ASP A 646 -3.92 19.65 0.07
N ASN A 647 -2.83 20.20 0.60
CA ASN A 647 -1.57 20.32 -0.16
C ASN A 647 -0.97 18.94 -0.46
N PHE A 648 -1.02 18.01 0.49
CA PHE A 648 -0.57 16.64 0.27
C PHE A 648 -1.35 15.99 -0.88
N TRP A 649 -2.68 15.97 -0.77
CA TRP A 649 -3.55 15.34 -1.75
C TRP A 649 -3.34 15.95 -3.15
N TYR A 650 -3.27 17.28 -3.23
CA TYR A 650 -3.02 17.98 -4.48
C TYR A 650 -1.70 17.53 -5.14
N LYS A 651 -0.61 17.49 -4.38
CA LYS A 651 0.70 17.03 -4.88
C LYS A 651 0.64 15.55 -5.28
N MET A 652 0.00 14.70 -4.49
CA MET A 652 -0.11 13.26 -4.79
C MET A 652 -0.75 13.01 -6.15
N VAL A 653 -1.94 13.56 -6.39
CA VAL A 653 -2.70 13.32 -7.62
C VAL A 653 -2.05 13.96 -8.84
N ASN A 654 -1.29 15.05 -8.65
CA ASN A 654 -0.67 15.76 -9.77
C ASN A 654 0.77 15.34 -10.07
N ASP A 655 1.56 14.92 -9.07
CA ASP A 655 3.01 14.77 -9.23
C ASP A 655 3.55 13.38 -8.85
N TYR A 656 2.73 12.51 -8.24
CA TYR A 656 3.15 11.19 -7.74
C TYR A 656 2.27 10.03 -8.21
N MET A 657 1.10 10.32 -8.80
CA MET A 657 0.09 9.31 -9.12
C MET A 657 0.38 8.57 -10.43
N TYR A 658 0.38 7.24 -10.37
CA TYR A 658 0.33 6.34 -11.52
C TYR A 658 -1.12 6.21 -12.05
N SER A 659 -1.30 5.80 -13.30
CA SER A 659 -2.61 5.68 -13.95
C SER A 659 -3.64 4.81 -13.20
N ILE A 660 -3.21 3.84 -12.37
CA ILE A 660 -4.13 3.06 -11.53
C ILE A 660 -4.69 3.84 -10.32
N GLY A 661 -4.15 5.03 -10.01
CA GLY A 661 -4.45 5.81 -8.80
C GLY A 661 -3.50 5.57 -7.62
N GLY A 662 -2.50 4.70 -7.79
CA GLY A 662 -1.43 4.43 -6.82
C GLY A 662 -0.38 5.55 -6.78
N VAL A 663 0.34 5.66 -5.65
CA VAL A 663 1.31 6.75 -5.39
C VAL A 663 2.64 6.27 -4.78
N ALA A 664 2.80 4.95 -4.58
CA ALA A 664 3.88 4.37 -3.76
C ALA A 664 4.57 3.24 -4.53
N GLY A 665 5.55 3.59 -5.36
CA GLY A 665 6.18 2.64 -6.29
C GLY A 665 7.67 2.84 -6.53
N ALA A 666 8.27 3.84 -5.88
CA ALA A 666 9.55 4.39 -6.31
C ALA A 666 10.71 3.81 -5.52
N ARG A 667 11.56 3.02 -6.17
CA ARG A 667 12.74 2.42 -5.54
C ARG A 667 13.81 3.42 -5.11
N ASN A 668 13.87 4.59 -5.74
CA ASN A 668 14.86 5.61 -5.42
C ASN A 668 14.27 6.67 -4.45
N PRO A 669 14.85 6.85 -3.24
CA PRO A 669 16.13 6.29 -2.79
C PRO A 669 16.06 4.98 -1.96
N ALA A 670 14.89 4.55 -1.47
CA ALA A 670 14.83 3.60 -0.34
C ALA A 670 14.23 2.21 -0.64
N ASN A 671 13.09 2.07 -1.34
CA ASN A 671 12.51 0.80 -1.84
C ASN A 671 11.18 1.09 -2.59
N ALA A 672 10.54 0.07 -3.17
CA ALA A 672 9.26 0.22 -3.89
C ALA A 672 8.05 0.74 -3.07
N GLU A 673 8.17 0.90 -1.75
CA GLU A 673 7.11 1.42 -0.86
C GLU A 673 7.22 2.95 -0.67
N CYS A 674 8.21 3.60 -1.30
CA CYS A 674 8.47 5.03 -1.16
C CYS A 674 7.82 5.89 -2.26
N PHE A 675 7.64 7.17 -1.94
CA PHE A 675 7.39 8.22 -2.93
C PHE A 675 8.63 8.43 -3.81
N ILE A 676 8.45 8.88 -5.06
CA ILE A 676 9.58 9.28 -5.91
C ILE A 676 10.41 10.38 -5.24
N GLY A 677 11.73 10.31 -5.40
CA GLY A 677 12.64 11.33 -4.86
C GLY A 677 12.53 12.70 -5.53
N GLN A 678 11.99 12.75 -6.75
CA GLN A 678 11.69 14.00 -7.45
C GLN A 678 10.24 14.04 -7.94
N PRO A 679 9.45 15.06 -7.58
CA PRO A 679 8.06 15.20 -8.03
C PRO A 679 7.98 15.28 -9.55
N ALA A 680 6.87 14.82 -10.11
CA ALA A 680 6.58 14.91 -11.54
C ALA A 680 7.56 14.13 -12.45
N THR A 681 8.23 13.09 -11.93
CA THR A 681 9.23 12.28 -12.66
C THR A 681 8.99 10.76 -12.56
N LEU A 682 7.75 10.30 -12.76
CA LEU A 682 7.42 8.89 -12.65
C LEU A 682 8.14 7.99 -13.67
N TYR A 683 8.40 8.47 -14.88
CA TYR A 683 9.19 7.72 -15.84
C TYR A 683 10.60 7.51 -15.30
N GLU A 684 11.27 8.58 -14.89
CA GLU A 684 12.66 8.51 -14.42
C GLU A 684 12.82 7.78 -13.07
N ASN A 685 11.87 7.95 -12.14
CA ASN A 685 12.04 7.55 -10.75
C ASN A 685 10.99 6.56 -10.21
N GLY A 686 9.91 6.30 -10.96
CA GLY A 686 8.76 5.53 -10.49
C GLY A 686 8.73 4.06 -10.92
N PHE A 687 9.09 3.73 -12.15
CA PHE A 687 8.98 2.36 -12.67
C PHE A 687 10.13 1.43 -12.24
N SER A 688 10.13 1.00 -10.99
CA SER A 688 11.14 0.09 -10.44
C SER A 688 10.89 -1.39 -10.74
N ALA A 689 11.94 -2.20 -10.83
CA ALA A 689 11.79 -3.65 -10.96
C ALA A 689 11.27 -4.30 -9.66
N GLY A 690 10.25 -5.16 -9.73
CA GLY A 690 9.83 -6.03 -8.61
C GLY A 690 8.64 -5.59 -7.74
N GLY A 691 7.98 -4.49 -8.06
CA GLY A 691 6.75 -4.06 -7.40
C GLY A 691 6.59 -2.56 -7.54
N GLN A 692 5.48 -2.10 -8.12
CA GLN A 692 5.41 -0.71 -8.58
C GLN A 692 4.29 0.11 -7.97
N ASN A 693 3.42 -0.45 -7.11
CA ASN A 693 2.45 0.32 -6.32
C ASN A 693 1.95 -0.47 -5.10
N GLU A 694 2.22 -0.01 -3.87
CA GLU A 694 1.66 -0.60 -2.65
C GLU A 694 0.16 -0.32 -2.51
N THR A 695 -0.66 -1.35 -2.25
CA THR A 695 -2.12 -1.21 -2.15
C THR A 695 -2.58 -0.39 -0.92
N CYS A 696 -1.89 -0.48 0.23
CA CYS A 696 -2.21 0.31 1.42
C CYS A 696 -2.18 1.83 1.17
N ALA A 697 -1.25 2.29 0.31
CA ALA A 697 -1.13 3.71 -0.01
C ALA A 697 -2.40 4.23 -0.69
N THR A 698 -2.96 3.47 -1.63
CA THR A 698 -4.23 3.84 -2.27
C THR A 698 -5.40 3.74 -1.29
N TYR A 699 -5.45 2.71 -0.43
CA TYR A 699 -6.48 2.64 0.61
C TYR A 699 -6.54 3.92 1.47
N ASN A 700 -5.40 4.39 1.96
CA ASN A 700 -5.33 5.59 2.78
C ASN A 700 -5.57 6.88 1.97
N MET A 701 -5.15 6.92 0.70
CA MET A 701 -5.48 8.04 -0.18
C MET A 701 -6.98 8.14 -0.47
N LEU A 702 -7.68 7.02 -0.67
CA LEU A 702 -9.14 7.01 -0.82
C LEU A 702 -9.83 7.53 0.45
N LYS A 703 -9.33 7.13 1.63
CA LYS A 703 -9.80 7.65 2.91
C LYS A 703 -9.60 9.17 3.02
N LEU A 704 -8.39 9.68 2.78
CA LEU A 704 -8.09 11.12 2.77
C LEU A 704 -9.00 11.89 1.80
N THR A 705 -9.20 11.33 0.61
CA THR A 705 -10.02 11.92 -0.45
C THR A 705 -11.49 12.06 -0.03
N SER A 706 -12.03 10.99 0.56
CA SER A 706 -13.39 10.98 1.12
C SER A 706 -13.53 12.02 2.24
N ASP A 707 -12.56 12.09 3.15
CA ASP A 707 -12.60 13.02 4.28
C ASP A 707 -12.49 14.48 3.83
N LEU A 708 -11.61 14.81 2.88
CA LEU A 708 -11.52 16.15 2.27
C LEU A 708 -12.86 16.56 1.62
N PHE A 709 -13.52 15.61 0.95
CA PHE A 709 -14.80 15.88 0.29
C PHE A 709 -15.93 16.22 1.28
N LEU A 710 -15.82 15.84 2.57
CA LEU A 710 -16.77 16.27 3.60
C LEU A 710 -16.71 17.78 3.88
N PHE A 711 -15.61 18.43 3.54
CA PHE A 711 -15.38 19.87 3.71
C PHE A 711 -15.55 20.63 2.41
N ASP A 712 -14.94 20.14 1.33
CA ASP A 712 -14.93 20.83 0.03
C ASP A 712 -15.32 19.89 -1.11
N GLN A 713 -16.50 20.11 -1.70
CA GLN A 713 -17.16 19.19 -2.63
C GLN A 713 -16.62 19.34 -4.07
N ARG A 714 -15.31 19.21 -4.24
CA ARG A 714 -14.66 19.24 -5.57
C ARG A 714 -14.82 17.89 -6.27
N ALA A 715 -15.22 17.91 -7.54
CA ALA A 715 -15.40 16.68 -8.32
C ALA A 715 -14.09 15.90 -8.54
N GLU A 716 -12.94 16.59 -8.64
CA GLU A 716 -11.63 15.96 -8.79
C GLU A 716 -11.26 15.00 -7.64
N LEU A 717 -11.81 15.23 -6.44
CA LEU A 717 -11.65 14.31 -5.31
C LEU A 717 -12.35 12.97 -5.66
N MET A 718 -13.59 13.03 -6.11
CA MET A 718 -14.34 11.81 -6.44
C MET A 718 -13.95 11.19 -7.79
N ASP A 719 -13.34 11.96 -8.70
CA ASP A 719 -12.69 11.42 -9.90
C ASP A 719 -11.44 10.59 -9.52
N TYR A 720 -10.61 11.07 -8.59
CA TYR A 720 -9.52 10.27 -8.03
C TYR A 720 -10.05 9.04 -7.27
N TYR A 721 -11.11 9.21 -6.48
CA TYR A 721 -11.71 8.10 -5.73
C TYR A 721 -12.15 6.98 -6.69
N GLU A 722 -12.89 7.32 -7.75
CA GLU A 722 -13.30 6.39 -8.80
C GLU A 722 -12.08 5.72 -9.45
N ARG A 723 -11.04 6.49 -9.77
CA ARG A 723 -9.82 5.96 -10.39
C ARG A 723 -9.15 4.90 -9.52
N GLY A 724 -8.85 5.23 -8.26
CA GLY A 724 -8.17 4.31 -7.33
C GLY A 724 -9.02 3.10 -6.95
N LEU A 725 -10.34 3.27 -6.85
CA LEU A 725 -11.27 2.19 -6.52
C LEU A 725 -11.32 1.13 -7.64
N TYR A 726 -11.64 1.54 -8.87
CA TYR A 726 -11.77 0.61 -9.99
C TYR A 726 -10.43 0.01 -10.42
N ASN A 727 -9.37 0.83 -10.49
CA ASN A 727 -8.15 0.43 -11.19
C ASN A 727 -7.04 -0.07 -10.26
N HIS A 728 -7.13 0.16 -8.95
CA HIS A 728 -6.18 -0.39 -7.98
C HIS A 728 -6.85 -1.30 -6.94
N ILE A 729 -7.84 -0.81 -6.20
CA ILE A 729 -8.48 -1.60 -5.13
C ILE A 729 -9.17 -2.84 -5.69
N LEU A 730 -10.05 -2.71 -6.69
CA LEU A 730 -10.69 -3.89 -7.30
C LEU A 730 -9.67 -4.80 -8.00
N ALA A 731 -8.64 -4.22 -8.63
CA ALA A 731 -7.60 -4.97 -9.32
C ALA A 731 -6.65 -5.74 -8.38
N SER A 732 -6.61 -5.36 -7.10
CA SER A 732 -5.78 -5.99 -6.07
C SER A 732 -6.32 -7.32 -5.55
N VAL A 733 -7.54 -7.72 -5.93
CA VAL A 733 -8.19 -8.96 -5.45
C VAL A 733 -8.07 -10.08 -6.49
N ALA A 734 -7.78 -11.30 -6.04
CA ALA A 734 -7.68 -12.48 -6.89
C ALA A 734 -9.02 -12.86 -7.52
N GLU A 735 -8.94 -13.65 -8.60
CA GLU A 735 -10.10 -14.06 -9.38
C GLU A 735 -11.11 -14.87 -8.55
N ASN A 736 -10.63 -15.88 -7.83
CA ASN A 736 -11.49 -16.92 -7.22
C ASN A 736 -11.39 -17.00 -5.68
N SER A 737 -10.63 -16.12 -5.03
CA SER A 737 -10.41 -16.14 -3.58
C SER A 737 -10.21 -14.72 -3.04
N PRO A 738 -10.23 -14.49 -1.71
CA PRO A 738 -9.93 -13.17 -1.14
C PRO A 738 -8.43 -12.88 -1.10
N ALA A 739 -7.58 -13.71 -1.73
CA ALA A 739 -6.17 -13.41 -1.85
C ALA A 739 -5.96 -12.05 -2.52
N ASN A 740 -4.99 -11.29 -2.05
CA ASN A 740 -4.80 -9.91 -2.51
C ASN A 740 -3.33 -9.58 -2.77
N THR A 741 -3.10 -8.53 -3.56
CA THR A 741 -1.77 -8.01 -3.85
C THR A 741 -1.22 -7.19 -2.68
N TYR A 742 0.11 -7.22 -2.53
CA TYR A 742 0.84 -6.20 -1.77
C TYR A 742 1.27 -5.07 -2.70
N HIS A 743 2.06 -5.41 -3.72
CA HIS A 743 2.41 -4.50 -4.82
C HIS A 743 1.67 -4.89 -6.09
N VAL A 744 1.17 -3.89 -6.81
CA VAL A 744 0.64 -4.04 -8.16
C VAL A 744 1.71 -3.60 -9.17
N PRO A 745 2.29 -4.53 -9.95
CA PRO A 745 3.28 -4.16 -10.97
C PRO A 745 2.59 -3.53 -12.19
N LEU A 746 3.23 -2.52 -12.79
CA LEU A 746 2.70 -1.77 -13.94
C LEU A 746 3.63 -1.79 -15.16
N GLY A 747 4.76 -2.50 -15.04
CA GLY A 747 5.73 -2.66 -16.10
C GLY A 747 5.20 -3.50 -17.26
N PRO A 748 5.92 -3.51 -18.39
CA PRO A 748 5.53 -4.28 -19.56
C PRO A 748 5.55 -5.79 -19.28
N GLY A 749 4.52 -6.52 -19.72
CA GLY A 749 4.42 -7.98 -19.53
C GLY A 749 4.41 -8.47 -18.07
N SER A 750 4.16 -7.59 -17.10
CA SER A 750 4.17 -7.93 -15.67
C SER A 750 2.98 -8.80 -15.26
N MET A 751 3.05 -9.44 -14.08
CA MET A 751 1.97 -10.26 -13.53
C MET A 751 1.68 -9.92 -12.06
N LYS A 752 0.39 -9.82 -11.70
CA LYS A 752 -0.03 -9.58 -10.30
C LYS A 752 0.22 -10.81 -9.44
N GLN A 753 0.65 -10.58 -8.20
CA GLN A 753 0.87 -11.63 -7.21
C GLN A 753 -0.15 -11.53 -6.10
N PHE A 754 -0.92 -12.61 -5.88
CA PHE A 754 -1.94 -12.67 -4.85
C PHE A 754 -1.53 -13.64 -3.75
N GLY A 755 -1.67 -13.22 -2.49
CA GLY A 755 -1.39 -14.05 -1.31
C GLY A 755 -2.49 -13.98 -0.26
N ASN A 756 -2.39 -14.83 0.76
CA ASN A 756 -3.33 -14.93 1.89
C ASN A 756 -4.79 -15.32 1.53
N PRO A 757 -5.04 -16.37 0.73
CA PRO A 757 -6.40 -16.80 0.36
C PRO A 757 -7.26 -17.24 1.56
N ASP A 758 -6.63 -17.73 2.63
CA ASP A 758 -7.33 -18.29 3.80
C ASP A 758 -7.32 -17.37 5.03
N MET A 759 -6.77 -16.15 4.90
CA MET A 759 -6.66 -15.19 6.00
C MET A 759 -5.88 -15.73 7.22
N THR A 760 -4.81 -16.48 6.97
CA THR A 760 -4.01 -17.16 8.01
C THR A 760 -2.66 -16.48 8.30
N GLY A 761 -2.26 -15.47 7.53
CA GLY A 761 -1.06 -14.69 7.79
C GLY A 761 -1.12 -13.31 7.14
N PHE A 762 -0.66 -12.28 7.83
CA PHE A 762 -0.95 -10.90 7.43
C PHE A 762 0.30 -10.07 7.22
N THR A 763 0.34 -9.39 6.08
CA THR A 763 1.07 -8.15 5.85
C THR A 763 0.16 -6.94 6.12
N CYS A 764 0.68 -5.71 6.05
CA CYS A 764 -0.15 -4.50 6.11
C CYS A 764 -1.23 -4.47 5.02
N CYS A 765 -0.89 -4.84 3.77
CA CYS A 765 -1.83 -4.85 2.65
C CYS A 765 -2.94 -5.88 2.82
N ASN A 766 -2.66 -7.03 3.45
CA ASN A 766 -3.72 -7.98 3.80
C ASN A 766 -4.69 -7.38 4.83
N GLY A 767 -4.17 -6.60 5.80
CA GLY A 767 -4.98 -5.86 6.76
C GLY A 767 -5.90 -4.83 6.09
N THR A 768 -5.36 -3.98 5.19
CA THR A 768 -6.19 -3.00 4.47
C THR A 768 -7.13 -3.64 3.45
N ALA A 769 -6.79 -4.80 2.87
CA ALA A 769 -7.64 -5.49 1.92
C ALA A 769 -8.93 -6.01 2.55
N ILE A 770 -8.84 -6.57 3.78
CA ILE A 770 -10.04 -6.99 4.51
C ILE A 770 -10.93 -5.79 4.85
N GLU A 771 -10.37 -4.63 5.20
CA GLU A 771 -11.16 -3.42 5.46
C GLU A 771 -11.73 -2.77 4.19
N SER A 772 -11.02 -2.81 3.07
CA SER A 772 -11.49 -2.22 1.80
C SER A 772 -12.71 -2.97 1.29
N SER A 773 -12.62 -4.30 1.26
CA SER A 773 -13.63 -5.16 0.66
C SER A 773 -14.90 -5.28 1.51
N THR A 774 -14.85 -4.91 2.80
CA THR A 774 -16.02 -4.86 3.70
C THR A 774 -16.79 -3.53 3.65
N LYS A 775 -16.32 -2.54 2.89
CA LYS A 775 -16.91 -1.19 2.89
C LYS A 775 -17.03 -0.50 1.52
N LEU A 776 -16.96 -1.26 0.42
CA LEU A 776 -16.94 -0.73 -0.95
C LEU A 776 -18.09 0.23 -1.31
N GLN A 777 -19.18 0.23 -0.53
CA GLN A 777 -20.33 1.11 -0.70
C GLN A 777 -20.21 2.50 -0.01
N ASN A 778 -19.21 2.70 0.86
CA ASN A 778 -19.20 3.79 1.84
C ASN A 778 -19.12 5.20 1.23
N SER A 779 -18.63 5.34 -0.01
CA SER A 779 -18.49 6.62 -0.70
C SER A 779 -19.42 6.78 -1.90
N ILE A 780 -20.39 5.87 -2.11
CA ILE A 780 -21.38 5.99 -3.19
C ILE A 780 -22.22 7.26 -3.00
N TYR A 781 -22.69 7.49 -1.77
CA TYR A 781 -23.55 8.61 -1.43
C TYR A 781 -23.06 9.34 -0.18
N PHE A 782 -23.16 10.66 -0.14
CA PHE A 782 -23.09 11.48 1.08
C PHE A 782 -24.31 12.38 1.22
N LYS A 783 -24.57 12.91 2.41
CA LYS A 783 -25.64 13.88 2.67
C LYS A 783 -25.09 15.18 3.22
N SER A 784 -25.78 16.29 2.97
CA SER A 784 -25.50 17.53 3.70
C SER A 784 -25.88 17.40 5.18
N LYS A 785 -25.15 18.11 6.06
CA LYS A 785 -25.42 18.13 7.51
C LYS A 785 -26.81 18.62 7.87
N ASP A 786 -27.35 19.55 7.10
CA ASP A 786 -28.73 20.04 7.27
C ASP A 786 -29.78 19.07 6.70
N ASN A 787 -29.34 17.91 6.19
CA ASN A 787 -30.17 16.84 5.66
C ASN A 787 -31.06 17.26 4.47
N LYS A 788 -30.64 18.29 3.70
CA LYS A 788 -31.39 18.83 2.54
C LYS A 788 -30.83 18.46 1.18
N ALA A 789 -29.63 17.87 1.11
CA ALA A 789 -28.99 17.51 -0.13
C ALA A 789 -28.37 16.10 -0.06
N LEU A 790 -28.53 15.36 -1.15
CA LEU A 790 -27.84 14.11 -1.44
C LEU A 790 -26.73 14.38 -2.45
N TYR A 791 -25.57 13.77 -2.26
CA TYR A 791 -24.48 13.74 -3.23
C TYR A 791 -24.35 12.31 -3.75
N VAL A 792 -24.49 12.12 -5.05
CA VAL A 792 -24.28 10.84 -5.75
C VAL A 792 -22.91 10.89 -6.40
N ASN A 793 -21.94 10.20 -5.79
CA ASN A 793 -20.54 10.27 -6.17
C ASN A 793 -20.15 9.14 -7.12
N LEU A 794 -20.57 7.91 -6.84
CA LEU A 794 -20.22 6.72 -7.63
C LEU A 794 -21.46 6.10 -8.25
N TYR A 795 -21.30 5.63 -9.48
CA TYR A 795 -22.35 4.95 -10.23
C TYR A 795 -22.18 3.45 -10.09
N ILE A 796 -22.69 2.92 -8.98
CA ILE A 796 -22.57 1.51 -8.60
C ILE A 796 -23.97 1.00 -8.24
N PRO A 797 -24.38 -0.19 -8.71
CA PRO A 797 -25.68 -0.75 -8.40
C PRO A 797 -25.88 -0.86 -6.88
N SER A 798 -26.86 -0.14 -6.36
CA SER A 798 -27.01 0.02 -4.91
C SER A 798 -28.40 0.49 -4.49
N THR A 799 -28.70 0.30 -3.21
CA THR A 799 -29.85 0.89 -2.54
C THR A 799 -29.36 1.72 -1.36
N LEU A 800 -29.86 2.94 -1.24
CA LEU A 800 -29.68 3.81 -0.08
C LEU A 800 -30.99 3.92 0.71
N GLU A 801 -30.94 3.64 2.01
CA GLU A 801 -31.98 3.89 3.00
C GLU A 801 -31.71 5.20 3.74
N TRP A 802 -32.29 6.30 3.25
CA TRP A 802 -32.19 7.61 3.89
C TRP A 802 -33.25 7.78 4.98
N THR A 803 -33.04 7.09 6.10
CA THR A 803 -33.98 6.99 7.23
C THR A 803 -34.44 8.34 7.75
N GLN A 804 -33.54 9.33 7.87
CA GLN A 804 -33.88 10.67 8.37
C GLN A 804 -34.86 11.44 7.48
N ARG A 805 -35.05 11.01 6.23
CA ARG A 805 -36.03 11.59 5.29
C ARG A 805 -37.17 10.64 4.92
N ASN A 806 -37.16 9.41 5.42
CA ASN A 806 -38.05 8.35 4.95
C ASN A 806 -38.06 8.22 3.41
N VAL A 807 -36.85 8.29 2.81
CA VAL A 807 -36.62 8.16 1.37
C VAL A 807 -35.69 6.99 1.12
N ARG A 808 -35.97 6.20 0.09
CA ARG A 808 -35.06 5.20 -0.45
C ARG A 808 -34.65 5.61 -1.86
N ILE A 809 -33.36 5.47 -2.19
CA ILE A 809 -32.84 5.65 -3.54
C ILE A 809 -32.36 4.29 -4.06
N GLU A 810 -32.91 3.86 -5.18
CA GLU A 810 -32.47 2.65 -5.89
C GLU A 810 -31.67 3.08 -7.13
N GLN A 811 -30.41 2.69 -7.20
CA GLN A 811 -29.53 2.93 -8.34
C GLN A 811 -29.36 1.64 -9.14
N THR A 812 -29.91 1.60 -10.35
CA THR A 812 -29.85 0.46 -11.28
C THR A 812 -28.96 0.82 -12.47
N THR A 813 -27.94 0.02 -12.72
CA THR A 813 -26.94 0.25 -13.79
C THR A 813 -26.13 -1.02 -14.03
N ASP A 814 -25.49 -1.13 -15.20
CA ASP A 814 -24.39 -2.07 -15.44
C ASP A 814 -23.05 -1.32 -15.62
N PHE A 815 -22.92 -0.13 -15.03
CA PHE A 815 -21.66 0.61 -15.01
C PHE A 815 -20.57 -0.23 -14.33
N PRO A 816 -19.37 -0.38 -14.94
CA PRO A 816 -18.85 0.38 -16.07
C PRO A 816 -18.93 -0.32 -17.44
N LYS A 817 -19.77 -1.35 -17.63
CA LYS A 817 -20.04 -1.96 -18.94
C LYS A 817 -21.07 -1.15 -19.75
N GLU A 818 -21.89 -0.37 -19.06
CA GLU A 818 -22.83 0.58 -19.65
C GLU A 818 -22.54 2.03 -19.24
N ASP A 819 -22.95 2.96 -20.10
CA ASP A 819 -22.72 4.40 -19.94
C ASP A 819 -23.91 5.14 -19.26
N GLN A 820 -24.84 4.39 -18.67
CA GLN A 820 -26.09 4.89 -18.11
C GLN A 820 -26.35 4.40 -16.68
N THR A 821 -27.02 5.22 -15.87
CA THR A 821 -27.51 4.84 -14.54
C THR A 821 -28.90 5.43 -14.29
N LEU A 822 -29.77 4.65 -13.64
CA LEU A 822 -31.12 5.04 -13.28
C LEU A 822 -31.24 5.15 -11.76
N LEU A 823 -31.56 6.34 -11.27
CA LEU A 823 -31.93 6.57 -9.87
C LEU A 823 -33.46 6.57 -9.76
N THR A 824 -34.02 5.65 -8.97
CA THR A 824 -35.44 5.63 -8.63
C THR A 824 -35.64 6.11 -7.21
N ILE A 825 -36.47 7.14 -7.02
CA ILE A 825 -36.81 7.68 -5.71
C ILE A 825 -38.04 6.94 -5.18
N LYS A 826 -37.94 6.34 -4.00
CA LYS A 826 -39.07 5.83 -3.22
C LYS A 826 -39.29 6.75 -2.00
N GLY A 827 -40.52 7.17 -1.77
CA GLY A 827 -40.84 8.24 -0.82
C GLY A 827 -41.00 9.61 -1.48
N SER A 828 -41.15 10.67 -0.70
CA SER A 828 -41.45 12.01 -1.22
C SER A 828 -40.86 13.12 -0.37
N GLY A 829 -40.58 14.28 -0.97
CA GLY A 829 -40.10 15.45 -0.25
C GLY A 829 -39.26 16.41 -1.10
N GLN A 830 -39.00 17.61 -0.57
CA GLN A 830 -38.12 18.59 -1.19
C GLN A 830 -36.67 18.38 -0.71
N PHE A 831 -35.77 18.08 -1.64
CA PHE A 831 -34.34 18.00 -1.39
C PHE A 831 -33.55 18.09 -2.71
N ASP A 832 -32.29 18.50 -2.61
CA ASP A 832 -31.39 18.57 -3.75
C ASP A 832 -30.71 17.21 -3.98
N ILE A 833 -30.57 16.82 -5.24
CA ILE A 833 -29.68 15.71 -5.64
C ILE A 833 -28.55 16.30 -6.46
N ASN A 834 -27.33 16.22 -5.93
CA ASN A 834 -26.11 16.61 -6.61
C ASN A 834 -25.48 15.37 -7.23
N VAL A 835 -25.55 15.24 -8.54
CA VAL A 835 -24.92 14.13 -9.26
C VAL A 835 -23.55 14.59 -9.74
N ARG A 836 -22.52 13.75 -9.55
CA ARG A 836 -21.19 14.04 -10.12
C ARG A 836 -21.31 14.14 -11.65
N VAL A 837 -20.50 14.96 -12.28
CA VAL A 837 -20.28 14.92 -13.73
C VAL A 837 -18.80 14.59 -13.88
N PRO A 838 -18.43 13.33 -14.13
CA PRO A 838 -17.03 12.90 -14.11
C PRO A 838 -16.16 13.71 -15.06
N GLY A 839 -14.90 13.95 -14.71
CA GLY A 839 -13.95 14.67 -15.56
C GLY A 839 -13.75 14.06 -16.95
N TRP A 840 -13.90 12.73 -17.07
CA TRP A 840 -13.77 12.00 -18.34
C TRP A 840 -15.00 12.11 -19.25
N ALA A 841 -16.16 12.55 -18.74
CA ALA A 841 -17.44 12.58 -19.47
C ALA A 841 -17.56 13.78 -20.43
N THR A 842 -16.57 13.98 -21.31
CA THR A 842 -16.48 15.17 -22.17
C THR A 842 -17.34 15.09 -23.44
N LYS A 843 -17.94 13.93 -23.74
CA LYS A 843 -18.92 13.76 -24.83
C LYS A 843 -20.34 14.19 -24.44
N GLY A 844 -20.54 14.60 -23.20
CA GLY A 844 -21.81 15.12 -22.69
C GLY A 844 -22.29 14.35 -21.45
N PHE A 845 -23.28 14.95 -20.79
CA PHE A 845 -23.94 14.37 -19.62
C PHE A 845 -25.44 14.63 -19.76
N ILE A 846 -26.19 13.59 -20.10
CA ILE A 846 -27.61 13.70 -20.46
C ILE A 846 -28.43 13.31 -19.23
N VAL A 847 -29.40 14.15 -18.88
CA VAL A 847 -30.31 13.93 -17.76
C VAL A 847 -31.74 13.82 -18.28
N LYS A 848 -32.43 12.72 -17.97
CA LYS A 848 -33.89 12.63 -18.10
C LYS A 848 -34.52 12.47 -16.73
N ILE A 849 -35.65 13.13 -16.53
CA ILE A 849 -36.47 12.98 -15.32
C ILE A 849 -37.83 12.48 -15.76
N ASN A 850 -38.25 11.32 -15.25
CA ASN A 850 -39.50 10.65 -15.65
C ASN A 850 -39.61 10.49 -17.18
N GLY A 851 -38.52 10.06 -17.82
CA GLY A 851 -38.42 9.89 -19.28
C GLY A 851 -38.26 11.18 -20.09
N VAL A 852 -38.39 12.36 -19.48
CA VAL A 852 -38.30 13.65 -20.18
C VAL A 852 -36.89 14.24 -20.07
N ALA A 853 -36.26 14.51 -21.20
CA ALA A 853 -34.94 15.15 -21.26
C ALA A 853 -34.96 16.55 -20.63
N GLN A 854 -33.93 16.84 -19.83
CA GLN A 854 -33.79 18.11 -19.12
C GLN A 854 -32.75 19.00 -19.80
N LYS A 855 -33.04 20.30 -19.93
CA LYS A 855 -32.08 21.31 -20.40
C LYS A 855 -31.27 21.84 -19.23
N LEU A 856 -30.34 21.02 -18.73
CA LEU A 856 -29.43 21.37 -17.64
C LEU A 856 -28.01 21.55 -18.18
N GLU A 857 -27.30 22.57 -17.70
CA GLU A 857 -25.90 22.78 -18.05
C GLU A 857 -25.01 21.91 -17.17
N ALA A 858 -24.53 20.79 -17.72
CA ALA A 858 -23.61 19.89 -17.06
C ALA A 858 -22.18 20.15 -17.57
N LYS A 859 -21.23 20.33 -16.64
CA LYS A 859 -19.81 20.55 -16.95
C LYS A 859 -18.98 19.38 -16.45
N ALA A 860 -18.13 18.81 -17.30
CA ALA A 860 -17.20 17.75 -16.88
C ALA A 860 -16.31 18.24 -15.72
N GLY A 861 -16.12 17.38 -14.72
CA GLY A 861 -15.37 17.72 -13.50
C GLY A 861 -16.14 18.67 -12.57
N SER A 862 -17.47 18.55 -12.48
CA SER A 862 -18.29 19.32 -11.54
C SER A 862 -19.39 18.46 -10.89
N TYR A 863 -20.21 19.07 -10.03
CA TYR A 863 -21.48 18.49 -9.59
C TYR A 863 -22.64 19.23 -10.25
N LEU A 864 -23.59 18.48 -10.81
CA LEU A 864 -24.85 19.02 -11.31
C LEU A 864 -25.90 18.91 -10.22
N LYS A 865 -26.40 20.05 -9.75
CA LYS A 865 -27.46 20.15 -8.75
C LYS A 865 -28.84 20.07 -9.40
N ILE A 866 -29.68 19.15 -8.91
CA ILE A 866 -31.08 18.98 -9.33
C ILE A 866 -31.98 19.24 -8.12
N SER A 867 -32.67 20.38 -8.12
CA SER A 867 -33.59 20.80 -7.03
C SER A 867 -35.04 20.52 -7.39
N ARG A 868 -35.71 19.61 -6.67
CA ARG A 868 -37.12 19.28 -6.91
C ARG A 868 -37.87 18.85 -5.64
N LYS A 869 -39.20 18.88 -5.73
CA LYS A 869 -40.11 18.17 -4.83
C LYS A 869 -40.36 16.79 -5.40
N TRP A 870 -39.60 15.81 -4.94
CA TRP A 870 -39.66 14.44 -5.41
C TRP A 870 -40.93 13.74 -4.94
N LYS A 871 -41.49 12.90 -5.80
CA LYS A 871 -42.62 12.00 -5.55
C LYS A 871 -42.15 10.55 -5.60
N ASN A 872 -42.91 9.68 -4.97
CA ASN A 872 -42.64 8.26 -4.98
C ASN A 872 -42.73 7.72 -6.42
N GLY A 873 -41.69 7.04 -6.87
CA GLY A 873 -41.58 6.51 -8.22
C GLY A 873 -40.94 7.49 -9.22
N ASP A 874 -40.58 8.72 -8.82
CA ASP A 874 -39.80 9.59 -9.70
C ASP A 874 -38.46 8.94 -10.07
N THR A 875 -38.02 9.18 -11.30
CA THR A 875 -36.79 8.61 -11.85
C THR A 875 -35.88 9.69 -12.39
N ILE A 876 -34.56 9.47 -12.25
CA ILE A 876 -33.51 10.27 -12.88
C ILE A 876 -32.62 9.30 -13.67
N GLU A 877 -32.66 9.40 -14.99
CA GLU A 877 -31.74 8.70 -15.89
C GLU A 877 -30.56 9.63 -16.19
N LEU A 878 -29.34 9.13 -15.95
CA LEU A 878 -28.09 9.83 -16.23
C LEU A 878 -27.34 9.02 -17.29
N LYS A 879 -26.99 9.64 -18.41
CA LYS A 879 -26.18 9.02 -19.47
C LYS A 879 -24.90 9.82 -19.72
N MET A 880 -23.78 9.13 -19.76
CA MET A 880 -22.42 9.66 -19.80
C MET A 880 -21.59 8.93 -20.86
N PRO A 881 -21.71 9.28 -22.16
CA PRO A 881 -21.10 8.52 -23.23
C PRO A 881 -19.60 8.30 -23.02
N PHE A 882 -19.20 7.03 -22.97
CA PHE A 882 -17.80 6.64 -22.82
C PHE A 882 -17.03 6.96 -24.10
N GLN A 883 -15.74 7.20 -23.91
CA GLN A 883 -14.79 7.41 -25.00
C GLN A 883 -13.44 6.83 -24.58
N PHE A 884 -12.64 6.48 -25.59
CA PHE A 884 -11.23 6.19 -25.35
C PHE A 884 -10.46 7.47 -25.05
N HIS A 885 -9.55 7.41 -24.09
CA HIS A 885 -8.58 8.46 -23.84
C HIS A 885 -7.26 7.86 -23.35
N LEU A 886 -6.18 8.64 -23.52
CA LEU A 886 -4.84 8.28 -23.06
C LEU A 886 -4.52 9.04 -21.78
N ASP A 887 -3.81 8.38 -20.87
CA ASP A 887 -3.23 8.96 -19.67
C ASP A 887 -1.70 8.84 -19.73
N PRO A 888 -1.01 9.85 -20.29
CA PRO A 888 0.44 9.84 -20.45
C PRO A 888 1.19 9.95 -19.12
N VAL A 889 2.33 9.28 -19.03
CA VAL A 889 3.28 9.51 -17.94
C VAL A 889 3.78 10.96 -18.02
N MET A 890 3.70 11.64 -16.89
CA MET A 890 3.98 13.08 -16.72
C MET A 890 5.25 13.58 -17.39
N ASP A 891 6.36 12.82 -17.32
CA ASP A 891 7.68 13.17 -17.85
C ASP A 891 8.06 12.42 -19.13
N GLN A 892 7.19 11.54 -19.66
CA GLN A 892 7.42 10.83 -20.93
C GLN A 892 6.09 10.55 -21.67
N GLN A 893 5.70 11.45 -22.57
CA GLN A 893 4.33 11.49 -23.11
C GLN A 893 3.93 10.28 -23.99
N ASN A 894 4.85 9.66 -24.74
CA ASN A 894 4.49 8.45 -25.50
C ASN A 894 4.20 7.25 -24.61
N ILE A 895 4.73 7.22 -23.38
CA ILE A 895 4.42 6.16 -22.44
C ILE A 895 3.08 6.49 -21.79
N ALA A 896 2.01 5.84 -22.24
CA ALA A 896 0.64 6.18 -21.83
C ALA A 896 -0.21 4.95 -21.55
N SER A 897 -1.13 5.08 -20.61
CA SER A 897 -2.19 4.09 -20.37
C SER A 897 -3.41 4.38 -21.24
N LEU A 898 -4.15 3.35 -21.64
CA LEU A 898 -5.40 3.47 -22.39
C LEU A 898 -6.61 3.30 -21.47
N PHE A 899 -7.56 4.22 -21.54
CA PHE A 899 -8.80 4.18 -20.78
C PHE A 899 -10.02 4.15 -21.70
N TYR A 900 -11.10 3.51 -21.23
CA TYR A 900 -12.45 3.65 -21.77
C TYR A 900 -13.38 4.12 -20.64
N GLY A 901 -13.84 5.37 -20.72
CA GLY A 901 -14.48 6.03 -19.57
C GLY A 901 -13.52 6.07 -18.35
N PRO A 902 -13.93 5.59 -17.16
CA PRO A 902 -13.05 5.53 -15.98
C PRO A 902 -12.14 4.30 -15.92
N ILE A 903 -12.29 3.35 -16.85
CA ILE A 903 -11.69 2.02 -16.73
C ILE A 903 -10.37 1.95 -17.48
N LEU A 904 -9.32 1.61 -16.74
CA LEU A 904 -8.01 1.31 -17.30
C LEU A 904 -8.07 -0.03 -18.05
N LEU A 905 -7.66 0.00 -19.31
CA LEU A 905 -7.50 -1.19 -20.13
C LEU A 905 -6.05 -1.64 -20.13
N ALA A 906 -5.84 -2.93 -19.88
CA ALA A 906 -4.52 -3.54 -19.90
C ALA A 906 -4.37 -4.46 -21.12
N ALA A 907 -3.27 -4.31 -21.85
CA ALA A 907 -2.93 -5.23 -22.93
C ALA A 907 -2.65 -6.61 -22.33
N GLN A 908 -3.25 -7.66 -22.87
CA GLN A 908 -2.98 -9.03 -22.46
C GLN A 908 -1.71 -9.52 -23.15
N GLU A 909 -0.75 -9.98 -22.36
CA GLU A 909 0.57 -10.36 -22.84
C GLU A 909 0.75 -11.88 -22.73
N PRO A 910 1.34 -12.55 -23.73
CA PRO A 910 1.60 -13.99 -23.65
C PRO A 910 2.87 -14.32 -22.85
N GLU A 911 3.80 -13.38 -22.70
CA GLU A 911 5.09 -13.57 -22.02
C GLU A 911 5.56 -12.28 -21.32
N ALA A 912 6.59 -12.40 -20.46
CA ALA A 912 7.27 -11.27 -19.83
C ALA A 912 7.95 -10.38 -20.88
N ARG A 913 8.08 -9.07 -20.61
CA ARG A 913 8.64 -8.12 -21.59
C ARG A 913 9.56 -7.11 -20.92
N LYS A 914 10.63 -6.75 -21.61
CA LYS A 914 11.52 -5.64 -21.23
C LYS A 914 11.08 -4.31 -21.85
N GLU A 915 10.61 -4.37 -23.09
CA GLU A 915 10.18 -3.20 -23.86
C GLU A 915 8.68 -2.93 -23.71
N TRP A 916 8.33 -1.65 -23.66
CA TRP A 916 6.93 -1.20 -23.67
C TRP A 916 6.19 -1.70 -24.92
N ARG A 917 4.90 -2.03 -24.78
CA ARG A 917 4.07 -2.42 -25.93
C ARG A 917 3.86 -1.23 -26.85
N LYS A 918 4.38 -1.33 -28.06
CA LYS A 918 4.14 -0.33 -29.10
C LYS A 918 2.72 -0.46 -29.61
N VAL A 919 2.04 0.67 -29.75
CA VAL A 919 0.72 0.79 -30.38
C VAL A 919 0.68 2.04 -31.27
N THR A 920 -0.03 1.95 -32.39
CA THR A 920 -0.22 3.10 -33.29
C THR A 920 -1.71 3.45 -33.36
N LEU A 921 -2.05 4.72 -33.10
CA LEU A 921 -3.42 5.20 -33.04
C LEU A 921 -3.65 6.38 -33.99
N ASP A 922 -4.85 6.51 -34.53
CA ASP A 922 -5.24 7.66 -35.36
C ASP A 922 -5.19 8.96 -34.55
N ALA A 923 -4.44 9.96 -35.04
CA ALA A 923 -4.22 11.22 -34.32
C ALA A 923 -5.49 12.06 -34.14
N LYS A 924 -6.46 11.95 -35.04
CA LYS A 924 -7.72 12.73 -35.03
C LYS A 924 -8.77 12.07 -34.13
N ASP A 925 -8.82 10.75 -34.12
CA ASP A 925 -9.74 9.97 -33.29
C ASP A 925 -9.19 8.57 -33.02
N ILE A 926 -8.58 8.37 -31.84
CA ILE A 926 -7.94 7.12 -31.45
C ILE A 926 -8.89 5.91 -31.48
N SER A 927 -10.21 6.13 -31.39
CA SER A 927 -11.19 5.04 -31.45
C SER A 927 -11.20 4.32 -32.80
N ARG A 928 -10.74 4.97 -33.88
CA ARG A 928 -10.65 4.37 -35.23
C ARG A 928 -9.64 3.24 -35.31
N SER A 929 -8.66 3.23 -34.42
CA SER A 929 -7.63 2.18 -34.34
C SER A 929 -7.99 1.05 -33.38
N ILE A 930 -9.14 1.14 -32.71
CA ILE A 930 -9.55 0.21 -31.65
C ILE A 930 -10.83 -0.50 -32.10
N LYS A 931 -10.81 -1.84 -32.11
CA LYS A 931 -11.98 -2.66 -32.43
C LYS A 931 -12.41 -3.43 -31.19
N GLY A 932 -13.68 -3.77 -31.06
CA GLY A 932 -14.14 -4.64 -29.96
C GLY A 932 -15.57 -4.38 -29.56
N ASP A 933 -15.93 -4.93 -28.41
CA ASP A 933 -17.26 -4.83 -27.82
C ASP A 933 -17.22 -3.98 -26.54
N PRO A 934 -17.77 -2.76 -26.57
CA PRO A 934 -17.91 -1.92 -25.38
C PRO A 934 -18.67 -2.57 -24.22
N GLN A 935 -19.66 -3.43 -24.48
CA GLN A 935 -20.44 -4.08 -23.41
C GLN A 935 -19.64 -5.17 -22.70
N ALA A 936 -18.79 -5.88 -23.43
CA ALA A 936 -17.82 -6.81 -22.84
C ALA A 936 -16.58 -6.12 -22.26
N LEU A 937 -16.40 -4.81 -22.51
CA LEU A 937 -15.15 -4.06 -22.23
C LEU A 937 -13.91 -4.74 -22.83
N GLN A 938 -14.07 -5.47 -23.94
CA GLN A 938 -13.01 -6.22 -24.58
C GLN A 938 -12.71 -5.61 -25.95
N PHE A 939 -11.47 -5.15 -26.10
CA PHE A 939 -11.01 -4.45 -27.28
C PHE A 939 -9.76 -5.10 -27.86
N THR A 940 -9.40 -4.72 -29.08
CA THR A 940 -8.25 -5.21 -29.82
C THR A 940 -7.56 -4.08 -30.55
N ILE A 941 -6.22 -4.09 -30.49
CA ILE A 941 -5.31 -3.20 -31.24
C ILE A 941 -4.17 -4.10 -31.74
N ASP A 942 -3.94 -4.15 -33.04
CA ASP A 942 -2.91 -5.00 -33.67
C ASP A 942 -2.97 -6.47 -33.16
N ASP A 943 -4.18 -7.04 -33.14
CA ASP A 943 -4.51 -8.40 -32.66
C ASP A 943 -4.24 -8.68 -31.16
N VAL A 944 -3.84 -7.67 -30.40
CA VAL A 944 -3.66 -7.76 -28.94
C VAL A 944 -4.96 -7.42 -28.24
N VAL A 945 -5.40 -8.27 -27.32
CA VAL A 945 -6.60 -8.04 -26.51
C VAL A 945 -6.30 -7.02 -25.41
N PHE A 946 -7.23 -6.08 -25.23
CA PHE A 946 -7.27 -5.11 -24.14
C PHE A 946 -8.56 -5.31 -23.34
N LYS A 947 -8.45 -5.43 -22.02
CA LYS A 947 -9.61 -5.59 -21.13
C LYS A 947 -9.38 -4.87 -19.80
N PRO A 948 -10.41 -4.73 -18.93
CA PRO A 948 -10.25 -4.01 -17.67
C PRO A 948 -9.11 -4.59 -16.82
N PHE A 949 -8.30 -3.71 -16.23
CA PHE A 949 -7.17 -4.14 -15.43
C PHE A 949 -7.59 -4.93 -14.18
N TYR A 950 -8.80 -4.66 -13.66
CA TYR A 950 -9.36 -5.42 -12.54
C TYR A 950 -9.82 -6.84 -12.92
N GLU A 951 -9.91 -7.19 -14.21
CA GLU A 951 -10.18 -8.54 -14.72
C GLU A 951 -8.94 -9.20 -15.35
N THR A 952 -7.79 -8.54 -15.26
CA THR A 952 -6.54 -9.02 -15.81
C THR A 952 -5.77 -9.79 -14.74
N TYR A 953 -5.72 -11.11 -14.82
CA TYR A 953 -5.03 -11.97 -13.86
C TYR A 953 -3.72 -12.56 -14.40
N GLY A 954 -3.60 -12.66 -15.74
CA GLY A 954 -2.38 -13.06 -16.43
C GLY A 954 -1.39 -11.91 -16.62
N ARG A 955 -0.44 -12.12 -17.55
CA ARG A 955 0.53 -11.10 -17.90
C ARG A 955 -0.09 -9.94 -18.64
N HIS A 956 0.44 -8.76 -18.39
CA HIS A 956 -0.14 -7.55 -18.92
C HIS A 956 0.83 -6.39 -19.10
N SER A 957 0.47 -5.45 -19.95
CA SER A 957 1.09 -4.13 -20.04
C SER A 957 0.04 -3.06 -19.78
N VAL A 958 0.25 -2.26 -18.73
CA VAL A 958 -0.62 -1.13 -18.36
C VAL A 958 -0.24 0.15 -19.12
N TYR A 959 1.07 0.43 -19.21
CA TYR A 959 1.59 1.51 -20.02
C TYR A 959 2.10 0.98 -21.36
N LEU A 960 1.87 1.77 -22.41
CA LEU A 960 2.15 1.45 -23.80
C LEU A 960 3.08 2.53 -24.36
N ASP A 961 3.91 2.18 -25.34
CA ASP A 961 4.65 3.14 -26.18
C ASP A 961 3.77 3.54 -27.37
N VAL A 962 3.06 4.65 -27.23
CA VAL A 962 2.04 5.12 -28.17
C VAL A 962 2.66 6.01 -29.25
N LYS A 963 2.33 5.69 -30.49
CA LYS A 963 2.53 6.56 -31.66
C LYS A 963 1.19 7.00 -32.23
N LEU A 964 1.15 8.22 -32.78
CA LEU A 964 0.01 8.72 -33.54
C LEU A 964 0.37 8.77 -35.03
N ASN A 965 -0.57 8.41 -35.91
CA ASN A 965 -0.39 8.48 -37.37
C ASN A 965 -1.34 9.48 -38.04
#